data_AF-R7I5U3-F1
#
_entry.id   AF-R7I5U3-F1
#
_cell.length_a   1.000
_cell.length_b   1.000
_cell.length_c   1.000
_cell.angle_alpha   90.00
_cell.angle_beta   90.00
_cell.angle_gamma   90.00
#
_symmetry.space_group_name_H-M   'P 1'
#
loop_
_entity.id
_entity.type
_entity.pdbx_description
1 polymer ?
#
loop_
_entity_poly.entity_id
_entity_poly.type
_entity_poly.pdbx_seq_one_letter_code
_entity_poly.pdbx_strand_id
1 'polypeptide(L)'
;MECKRIISEKKIWLLVLVLFVINLLLFASLQMEHSKIGNIWSYKSAKYKLEKMTDAEKEKTKKQQFLQIALYQQKAKDYRKDYTKKIERIRADADSMQGISIFQKRHSFAQKNMEKTVRDFQNVKTIALEEGEDLGIEGVTQYWYWTVAVLIFGFVLVSKLNLREQTSLSYVIRSSYAGREKLCWKQLRLLFGSTVMFGSLLWISLLIFSCVLYGFDVNWNRSLQSIPLFANVTFHCRIWQGLLLQGAIGILGALVGILVMYVLVLVLNHRQIIYASMAFLYGVGYFFSKAFVNGKKGEVLGLCNFYTFLKPGQILTEYHNYNWFGIPLGTLKVFLMVAIGMILFSSIVSILLSKFCYLSQKKSSFVLPISLEWQGKSILGLEVKQLLWDRKGIWLLMFSMLVMRFLSVQAPVSYNGEQRALNAFYREYGGVMDDRFYARLDEMQTTYVQLQNQSKQNEEGNKAGKIGKEKYQAKVYELQKKMEAYGIVEPIEKKVKRLEKLQQCGKKVSFVEERGYEHLKNKTGKRKWETPIFLLLVFALQLGMISDLKNKSWRQSLRATYKGRNYVFWKKGILLFMVSFVFCLLLYAVDVYSINQVYPLQQWNAPIASLQLGKNVWINVSIGCYFLTYYMVRACLYALLGLSIYLVQYKKRVQKN
;
A
#
# COMPACT_ATOMS: atom_id res chain seq x y z
N MET A 1 -6.10 -31.99 -19.91
CA MET A 1 -5.76 -32.71 -18.65
C MET A 1 -5.26 -31.79 -17.53
N GLU A 2 -4.26 -30.92 -17.74
CA GLU A 2 -3.77 -29.97 -16.69
C GLU A 2 -4.88 -29.06 -16.15
N CYS A 3 -5.63 -28.37 -17.02
CA CYS A 3 -6.75 -27.50 -16.61
C CYS A 3 -7.83 -28.29 -15.85
N LYS A 4 -8.29 -29.43 -16.40
CA LYS A 4 -9.31 -30.29 -15.77
C LYS A 4 -8.90 -30.77 -14.38
N ARG A 5 -7.61 -31.03 -14.16
CA ARG A 5 -7.05 -31.47 -12.86
C ARG A 5 -6.97 -30.33 -11.84
N ILE A 6 -6.54 -29.15 -12.27
CA ILE A 6 -6.43 -27.98 -11.39
C ILE A 6 -7.82 -27.47 -11.01
N ILE A 7 -8.74 -27.44 -11.97
CA ILE A 7 -10.14 -27.12 -11.77
C ILE A 7 -10.85 -28.16 -10.89
N SER A 8 -10.48 -29.44 -10.94
CA SER A 8 -11.10 -30.47 -10.09
C SER A 8 -10.61 -30.45 -8.63
N GLU A 9 -9.56 -29.68 -8.32
CA GLU A 9 -9.11 -29.51 -6.94
C GLU A 9 -10.00 -28.49 -6.19
N LYS A 10 -10.88 -29.01 -5.33
CA LYS A 10 -11.72 -28.21 -4.39
C LYS A 10 -10.95 -27.14 -3.59
N LYS A 11 -9.63 -27.26 -3.45
CA LYS A 11 -8.76 -26.28 -2.75
C LYS A 11 -8.55 -24.99 -3.52
N ILE A 12 -8.56 -25.04 -4.85
CA ILE A 12 -8.37 -23.84 -5.69
C ILE A 12 -9.65 -23.01 -5.67
N TRP A 13 -10.81 -23.65 -5.78
CA TRP A 13 -12.10 -22.99 -5.62
C TRP A 13 -12.29 -22.37 -4.23
N LEU A 14 -11.84 -23.05 -3.18
CA LEU A 14 -11.86 -22.45 -1.83
C LEU A 14 -10.93 -21.23 -1.74
N LEU A 15 -9.74 -21.27 -2.35
CA LEU A 15 -8.84 -20.12 -2.39
C LEU A 15 -9.48 -18.95 -3.16
N VAL A 16 -10.06 -19.22 -4.33
CA VAL A 16 -10.79 -18.24 -5.14
C VAL A 16 -11.90 -17.59 -4.32
N LEU A 17 -12.72 -18.38 -3.64
CA LEU A 17 -13.80 -17.89 -2.79
C LEU A 17 -13.28 -17.06 -1.61
N VAL A 18 -12.24 -17.52 -0.92
CA VAL A 18 -11.65 -16.78 0.22
C VAL A 18 -11.07 -15.44 -0.24
N LEU A 19 -10.28 -15.43 -1.32
CA LEU A 19 -9.71 -14.20 -1.86
C LEU A 19 -10.79 -13.26 -2.39
N PHE A 20 -11.85 -13.79 -3.00
CA PHE A 20 -13.01 -13.03 -3.45
C PHE A 20 -13.72 -12.34 -2.27
N VAL A 21 -14.06 -13.10 -1.22
CA VAL A 21 -14.73 -12.57 -0.02
C VAL A 21 -13.86 -11.55 0.70
N ILE A 22 -12.57 -11.86 0.89
CA ILE A 22 -11.61 -10.93 1.51
C ILE A 22 -11.51 -9.64 0.68
N ASN A 23 -11.45 -9.74 -0.65
CA ASN A 23 -11.37 -8.57 -1.53
C ASN A 23 -12.59 -7.66 -1.39
N LEU A 24 -13.80 -8.22 -1.34
CA LEU A 24 -15.02 -7.43 -1.15
C LEU A 24 -15.11 -6.83 0.26
N LEU A 25 -14.75 -7.59 1.30
CA LEU A 25 -14.74 -7.08 2.68
C LEU A 25 -13.70 -5.97 2.87
N LEU A 26 -12.52 -6.10 2.27
CA LEU A 26 -11.48 -5.06 2.29
C LEU A 26 -11.91 -3.82 1.51
N PHE A 27 -12.55 -3.99 0.36
CA PHE A 27 -13.11 -2.86 -0.37
C PHE A 27 -14.19 -2.16 0.46
N ALA A 28 -15.12 -2.91 1.04
CA ALA A 28 -16.17 -2.37 1.91
C ALA A 28 -15.60 -1.64 3.12
N SER A 29 -14.62 -2.23 3.82
CA SER A 29 -14.00 -1.61 4.99
C SER A 29 -13.22 -0.34 4.64
N LEU A 30 -12.54 -0.34 3.50
CA LEU A 30 -11.85 0.84 3.00
C LEU A 30 -12.81 1.93 2.59
N GLN A 31 -13.95 1.61 1.97
CA GLN A 31 -14.97 2.63 1.68
C GLN A 31 -15.58 3.18 2.98
N MET A 32 -15.75 2.34 4.01
CA MET A 32 -16.21 2.78 5.33
C MET A 32 -15.18 3.64 6.09
N GLU A 33 -13.88 3.44 5.83
CA GLU A 33 -12.78 4.19 6.45
C GLU A 33 -12.42 5.47 5.65
N HIS A 34 -12.44 5.41 4.31
CA HIS A 34 -12.22 6.57 3.42
C HIS A 34 -13.40 7.53 3.44
N SER A 35 -14.61 7.05 3.79
CA SER A 35 -15.70 7.91 4.15
C SER A 35 -15.36 8.60 5.49
N LYS A 36 -14.60 9.70 5.39
CA LYS A 36 -14.63 10.80 6.38
C LYS A 36 -16.07 11.32 6.63
N ILE A 37 -17.00 10.86 5.80
CA ILE A 37 -18.45 10.95 5.89
C ILE A 37 -18.95 9.71 6.66
N GLY A 38 -19.55 9.90 7.83
CA GLY A 38 -20.04 8.79 8.65
C GLY A 38 -20.96 7.82 7.90
N ASN A 39 -20.87 6.53 8.26
CA ASN A 39 -21.68 5.38 7.82
C ASN A 39 -22.21 5.44 6.37
N ILE A 40 -21.74 4.55 5.50
CA ILE A 40 -22.22 4.38 4.11
C ILE A 40 -23.76 4.23 4.03
N TRP A 41 -24.39 3.61 5.02
CA TRP A 41 -25.86 3.54 5.12
C TRP A 41 -26.53 4.91 5.30
N SER A 42 -25.82 5.85 5.93
CA SER A 42 -26.24 7.25 6.01
C SER A 42 -26.13 7.95 4.66
N TYR A 43 -25.15 7.63 3.78
CA TYR A 43 -24.98 8.25 2.46
C TYR A 43 -26.24 8.13 1.57
N LYS A 44 -26.80 6.93 1.45
CA LYS A 44 -28.01 6.68 0.64
C LYS A 44 -29.24 7.40 1.22
N SER A 45 -29.40 7.37 2.55
CA SER A 45 -30.49 8.09 3.24
C SER A 45 -30.30 9.61 3.26
N ALA A 46 -29.05 10.09 3.21
CA ALA A 46 -28.64 11.48 3.25
C ALA A 46 -28.82 12.13 1.88
N LYS A 47 -28.36 11.49 0.79
CA LYS A 47 -28.54 11.96 -0.59
C LYS A 47 -30.03 12.14 -0.91
N TYR A 48 -30.83 11.13 -0.59
CA TYR A 48 -32.29 11.18 -0.77
C TYR A 48 -32.98 12.28 0.07
N LYS A 49 -32.51 12.54 1.30
CA LYS A 49 -33.04 13.64 2.13
C LYS A 49 -32.58 15.02 1.66
N LEU A 50 -31.37 15.12 1.11
CA LEU A 50 -30.74 16.40 0.70
C LEU A 50 -31.26 16.91 -0.65
N GLU A 51 -31.62 16.00 -1.56
CA GLU A 51 -32.32 16.31 -2.82
C GLU A 51 -33.74 16.83 -2.59
N LYS A 52 -34.35 16.58 -1.42
CA LYS A 52 -35.71 17.01 -1.07
C LYS A 52 -35.80 18.24 -0.14
N MET A 53 -34.67 18.82 0.29
CA MET A 53 -34.65 19.98 1.20
C MET A 53 -34.55 21.31 0.43
N THR A 54 -35.26 22.34 0.91
CA THR A 54 -35.13 23.72 0.39
C THR A 54 -33.80 24.35 0.81
N ASP A 55 -33.31 25.36 0.09
CA ASP A 55 -31.98 25.95 0.34
C ASP A 55 -31.84 26.57 1.75
N ALA A 56 -32.94 27.03 2.34
CA ALA A 56 -33.00 27.51 3.73
C ALA A 56 -32.87 26.38 4.79
N GLU A 57 -33.32 25.16 4.48
CA GLU A 57 -33.25 23.99 5.38
C GLU A 57 -31.86 23.32 5.35
N LYS A 58 -31.18 23.38 4.21
CA LYS A 58 -29.78 22.94 4.05
C LYS A 58 -28.83 23.75 4.93
N GLU A 59 -29.14 25.03 5.17
CA GLU A 59 -28.32 25.91 5.98
C GLU A 59 -28.46 25.63 7.48
N LYS A 60 -29.67 25.29 7.94
CA LYS A 60 -30.00 24.96 9.33
C LYS A 60 -29.54 23.56 9.77
N THR A 61 -29.50 22.59 8.84
CA THR A 61 -29.21 21.17 9.15
C THR A 61 -27.73 20.81 8.92
N LYS A 62 -26.79 21.69 9.28
CA LYS A 62 -25.34 21.42 9.17
C LYS A 62 -24.83 20.58 10.36
N LYS A 63 -25.20 19.29 10.40
CA LYS A 63 -24.36 18.28 11.07
C LYS A 63 -23.08 18.12 10.21
N GLN A 64 -21.90 18.17 10.83
CA GLN A 64 -20.56 18.17 10.21
C GLN A 64 -20.35 17.18 9.02
N GLN A 65 -21.13 16.10 8.93
CA GLN A 65 -21.09 15.09 7.88
C GLN A 65 -21.72 15.54 6.54
N PHE A 66 -22.82 16.31 6.56
CA PHE A 66 -23.49 16.79 5.35
C PHE A 66 -22.72 17.91 4.65
N LEU A 67 -21.99 18.72 5.43
CA LEU A 67 -21.16 19.81 4.91
C LEU A 67 -20.04 19.29 4.00
N GLN A 68 -19.41 18.15 4.34
CA GLN A 68 -18.32 17.61 3.53
C GLN A 68 -18.77 17.05 2.18
N ILE A 69 -19.97 16.46 2.12
CA ILE A 69 -20.57 15.97 0.86
C ILE A 69 -20.95 17.15 -0.03
N ALA A 70 -21.63 18.15 0.53
CA ALA A 70 -21.98 19.37 -0.20
C ALA A 70 -20.74 20.11 -0.71
N LEU A 71 -19.68 20.20 0.11
CA LEU A 71 -18.38 20.75 -0.30
C LEU A 71 -17.72 19.93 -1.40
N TYR A 72 -17.81 18.60 -1.37
CA TYR A 72 -17.27 17.74 -2.44
C TYR A 72 -18.04 17.93 -3.74
N GLN A 73 -19.37 17.95 -3.70
CA GLN A 73 -20.22 18.21 -4.86
C GLN A 73 -19.97 19.60 -5.43
N GLN A 74 -19.85 20.62 -4.58
CA GLN A 74 -19.53 21.98 -4.99
C GLN A 74 -18.15 22.04 -5.68
N LYS A 75 -17.13 21.40 -5.09
CA LYS A 75 -15.81 21.27 -5.73
C LYS A 75 -15.86 20.57 -7.09
N ALA A 76 -16.67 19.53 -7.24
CA ALA A 76 -16.84 18.84 -8.51
C ALA A 76 -17.53 19.74 -9.56
N LYS A 77 -18.50 20.57 -9.15
CA LYS A 77 -19.14 21.58 -10.00
C LYS A 77 -18.16 22.68 -10.43
N ASP A 78 -17.40 23.22 -9.47
CA ASP A 78 -16.40 24.25 -9.72
C ASP A 78 -15.31 23.72 -10.66
N TYR A 79 -14.85 22.48 -10.44
CA TYR A 79 -13.92 21.79 -11.34
C TYR A 79 -14.44 21.70 -12.78
N ARG A 80 -15.70 21.29 -12.98
CA ARG A 80 -16.28 21.17 -14.33
C ARG A 80 -16.36 22.53 -15.05
N LYS A 81 -16.70 23.60 -14.32
CA LYS A 81 -16.73 24.97 -14.87
C LYS A 81 -15.34 25.49 -15.25
N ASP A 82 -14.34 25.22 -14.42
CA ASP A 82 -12.98 25.73 -14.62
C ASP A 82 -12.08 24.78 -15.44
N TYR A 83 -12.58 23.62 -15.87
CA TYR A 83 -11.78 22.64 -16.61
C TYR A 83 -11.19 23.19 -17.91
N THR A 84 -11.99 23.92 -18.70
CA THR A 84 -11.52 24.56 -19.94
C THR A 84 -10.42 25.58 -19.64
N LYS A 85 -10.59 26.38 -18.57
CA LYS A 85 -9.57 27.34 -18.12
C LYS A 85 -8.29 26.64 -17.66
N LYS A 86 -8.38 25.46 -17.00
CA LYS A 86 -7.21 24.65 -16.64
C LYS A 86 -6.41 24.24 -17.89
N ILE A 87 -7.09 23.78 -18.94
CA ILE A 87 -6.42 23.41 -20.20
C ILE A 87 -5.78 24.62 -20.87
N GLU A 88 -6.46 25.78 -20.85
CA GLU A 88 -5.90 27.02 -21.41
C GLU A 88 -4.69 27.53 -20.62
N ARG A 89 -4.69 27.38 -19.30
CA ARG A 89 -3.50 27.66 -18.46
C ARG A 89 -2.31 26.79 -18.83
N ILE A 90 -2.50 25.50 -19.11
CA ILE A 90 -1.39 24.63 -19.55
C ILE A 90 -0.73 25.18 -20.83
N ARG A 91 -1.51 25.77 -21.74
CA ARG A 91 -0.98 26.43 -22.94
C ARG A 91 -0.27 27.74 -22.61
N ALA A 92 -0.90 28.61 -21.82
CA ALA A 92 -0.30 29.89 -21.41
C ALA A 92 1.02 29.68 -20.62
N ASP A 93 1.06 28.67 -19.75
CA ASP A 93 2.25 28.27 -19.00
C ASP A 93 3.35 27.80 -19.96
N ALA A 94 3.01 26.96 -20.95
CA ALA A 94 3.96 26.53 -21.98
C ALA A 94 4.51 27.71 -22.80
N ASP A 95 3.68 28.67 -23.18
CA ASP A 95 4.09 29.86 -23.91
C ASP A 95 5.02 30.75 -23.05
N SER A 96 4.74 30.90 -21.75
CA SER A 96 5.62 31.64 -20.81
C SER A 96 6.97 30.94 -20.57
N MET A 97 7.00 29.60 -20.62
CA MET A 97 8.21 28.80 -20.40
C MET A 97 9.16 28.79 -21.61
N GLN A 98 8.70 29.18 -22.81
CA GLN A 98 9.55 29.30 -24.01
C GLN A 98 10.65 30.37 -23.85
N GLY A 99 10.49 31.33 -22.94
CA GLY A 99 11.51 32.33 -22.63
C GLY A 99 12.73 31.80 -21.85
N ILE A 100 12.66 30.57 -21.32
CA ILE A 100 13.71 29.99 -20.46
C ILE A 100 14.69 29.17 -21.32
N SER A 101 16.00 29.37 -21.14
CA SER A 101 17.06 28.79 -21.99
C SER A 101 17.03 27.25 -22.12
N ILE A 102 16.51 26.56 -21.09
CA ILE A 102 16.37 25.09 -21.07
C ILE A 102 15.35 24.62 -22.12
N PHE A 103 14.33 25.43 -22.42
CA PHE A 103 13.28 25.14 -23.41
C PHE A 103 13.59 25.70 -24.81
N GLN A 104 14.57 26.61 -24.93
CA GLN A 104 15.02 27.18 -26.21
C GLN A 104 16.03 26.28 -26.95
N LYS A 105 16.66 25.32 -26.26
CA LYS A 105 17.59 24.39 -26.90
C LYS A 105 16.84 23.47 -27.87
N ARG A 106 17.07 23.70 -29.16
CA ARG A 106 16.48 22.94 -30.27
C ARG A 106 16.72 21.43 -30.07
N HIS A 107 15.66 20.64 -30.18
CA HIS A 107 15.64 19.18 -29.99
C HIS A 107 15.88 18.67 -28.55
N SER A 108 15.90 19.56 -27.55
CA SER A 108 16.00 19.14 -26.15
C SER A 108 14.75 18.38 -25.69
N PHE A 109 14.92 17.49 -24.70
CA PHE A 109 13.81 16.76 -24.09
C PHE A 109 12.78 17.70 -23.48
N ALA A 110 13.22 18.79 -22.84
CA ALA A 110 12.35 19.76 -22.18
C ALA A 110 11.40 20.44 -23.20
N GLN A 111 11.92 20.88 -24.35
CA GLN A 111 11.13 21.45 -25.43
C GLN A 111 10.11 20.43 -25.98
N LYS A 112 10.58 19.25 -26.39
CA LYS A 112 9.72 18.19 -26.95
C LYS A 112 8.63 17.76 -25.97
N ASN A 113 8.96 17.70 -24.67
CA ASN A 113 8.01 17.34 -23.62
C ASN A 113 6.92 18.40 -23.46
N MET A 114 7.30 19.68 -23.48
CA MET A 114 6.37 20.80 -23.41
C MET A 114 5.40 20.81 -24.61
N GLU A 115 5.94 20.70 -25.83
CA GLU A 115 5.14 20.63 -27.06
C GLU A 115 4.17 19.44 -27.06
N LYS A 116 4.64 18.26 -26.63
CA LYS A 116 3.80 17.08 -26.48
C LYS A 116 2.70 17.27 -25.44
N THR A 117 3.00 17.92 -24.31
CA THR A 117 2.03 18.17 -23.24
C THR A 117 0.89 19.05 -23.73
N VAL A 118 1.21 20.16 -24.41
CA VAL A 118 0.19 21.04 -25.00
C VAL A 118 -0.67 20.27 -26.02
N ARG A 119 -0.03 19.49 -26.90
CA ARG A 119 -0.74 18.68 -27.91
C ARG A 119 -1.66 17.63 -27.29
N ASP A 120 -1.19 16.91 -26.27
CA ASP A 120 -1.96 15.87 -25.60
C ASP A 120 -3.22 16.44 -24.93
N PHE A 121 -3.13 17.61 -24.28
CA PHE A 121 -4.28 18.25 -23.62
C PHE A 121 -5.23 18.99 -24.58
N GLN A 122 -4.78 19.37 -25.79
CA GLN A 122 -5.66 19.95 -26.80
C GLN A 122 -6.77 18.98 -27.25
N ASN A 123 -6.47 17.68 -27.30
CA ASN A 123 -7.42 16.64 -27.69
C ASN A 123 -8.65 16.53 -26.77
N VAL A 124 -8.56 17.08 -25.57
CA VAL A 124 -9.61 17.01 -24.54
C VAL A 124 -10.24 18.37 -24.23
N LYS A 125 -9.93 19.42 -25.00
CA LYS A 125 -10.42 20.79 -24.78
C LYS A 125 -11.93 20.93 -25.00
N THR A 126 -12.49 20.24 -25.98
CA THR A 126 -13.89 20.40 -26.44
C THR A 126 -14.88 19.45 -25.79
N ILE A 127 -14.47 18.73 -24.74
CA ILE A 127 -15.31 17.72 -24.09
C ILE A 127 -16.37 18.40 -23.21
N ALA A 128 -17.64 18.08 -23.45
CA ALA A 128 -18.72 18.43 -22.54
C ALA A 128 -18.64 17.56 -21.27
N LEU A 129 -18.54 18.20 -20.10
CA LEU A 129 -18.47 17.51 -18.81
C LEU A 129 -19.88 17.42 -18.20
N GLU A 130 -20.31 16.21 -17.88
CA GLU A 130 -21.66 15.94 -17.36
C GLU A 130 -21.64 15.69 -15.85
N GLU A 131 -22.72 16.06 -15.16
CA GLU A 131 -22.88 15.73 -13.74
C GLU A 131 -23.23 14.25 -13.55
N GLY A 132 -22.72 13.63 -12.49
CA GLY A 132 -23.04 12.25 -12.16
C GLY A 132 -22.38 11.78 -10.86
N GLU A 133 -22.60 10.51 -10.53
CA GLU A 133 -22.05 9.89 -9.32
C GLU A 133 -20.56 9.56 -9.50
N ASP A 134 -19.69 10.28 -8.79
CA ASP A 134 -18.24 10.19 -8.95
C ASP A 134 -17.59 9.25 -7.91
N LEU A 135 -18.12 9.23 -6.68
CA LEU A 135 -17.50 8.58 -5.52
C LEU A 135 -17.30 7.07 -5.70
N GLY A 136 -18.29 6.36 -6.26
CA GLY A 136 -18.19 4.92 -6.48
C GLY A 136 -17.10 4.55 -7.48
N ILE A 137 -16.90 5.38 -8.49
CA ILE A 137 -15.87 5.18 -9.52
C ILE A 137 -14.49 5.52 -8.95
N GLU A 138 -14.37 6.65 -8.26
CA GLU A 138 -13.12 7.04 -7.58
C GLU A 138 -12.68 5.97 -6.58
N GLY A 139 -13.63 5.43 -5.81
CA GLY A 139 -13.39 4.38 -4.84
C GLY A 139 -12.83 3.10 -5.47
N VAL A 140 -13.41 2.64 -6.58
CA VAL A 140 -12.92 1.46 -7.32
C VAL A 140 -11.57 1.75 -7.96
N THR A 141 -11.40 2.93 -8.56
CA THR A 141 -10.16 3.30 -9.25
C THR A 141 -8.96 3.37 -8.31
N GLN A 142 -9.16 3.84 -7.07
CA GLN A 142 -8.10 3.93 -6.07
C GLN A 142 -7.83 2.61 -5.32
N TYR A 143 -8.74 1.63 -5.41
CA TYR A 143 -8.59 0.34 -4.77
C TYR A 143 -7.64 -0.56 -5.57
N TRP A 144 -6.41 -0.72 -5.09
CA TRP A 144 -5.36 -1.49 -5.77
C TRP A 144 -5.16 -2.90 -5.17
N TYR A 145 -5.78 -3.24 -4.03
CA TYR A 145 -5.60 -4.55 -3.36
C TYR A 145 -6.06 -5.76 -4.18
N TRP A 146 -6.97 -5.57 -5.12
CA TRP A 146 -7.41 -6.65 -5.98
C TRP A 146 -6.28 -7.20 -6.87
N THR A 147 -5.33 -6.36 -7.31
CA THR A 147 -4.16 -6.83 -8.07
C THR A 147 -3.26 -7.72 -7.19
N VAL A 148 -3.14 -7.40 -5.90
CA VAL A 148 -2.44 -8.23 -4.91
C VAL A 148 -3.14 -9.57 -4.72
N ALA A 149 -4.47 -9.58 -4.65
CA ALA A 149 -5.24 -10.83 -4.56
C ALA A 149 -5.01 -11.73 -5.78
N VAL A 150 -4.97 -11.16 -6.99
CA VAL A 150 -4.61 -11.88 -8.23
C VAL A 150 -3.19 -12.45 -8.15
N LEU A 151 -2.22 -11.67 -7.66
CA LEU A 151 -0.85 -12.14 -7.47
C LEU A 151 -0.75 -13.30 -6.47
N ILE A 152 -1.44 -13.22 -5.32
CA ILE A 152 -1.48 -14.30 -4.34
C ILE A 152 -2.03 -15.59 -4.97
N PHE A 153 -3.12 -15.46 -5.72
CA PHE A 153 -3.70 -16.58 -6.45
C PHE A 153 -2.70 -17.20 -7.44
N GLY A 154 -2.05 -16.35 -8.25
CA GLY A 154 -1.01 -16.78 -9.18
C GLY A 154 0.18 -17.45 -8.50
N PHE A 155 0.62 -16.93 -7.34
CA PHE A 155 1.71 -17.54 -6.57
C PHE A 155 1.37 -18.93 -6.06
N VAL A 156 0.13 -19.13 -5.59
CA VAL A 156 -0.33 -20.46 -5.19
C VAL A 156 -0.42 -21.40 -6.38
N LEU A 157 -0.86 -20.92 -7.54
CA LEU A 157 -0.90 -21.70 -8.78
C LEU A 157 0.51 -22.13 -9.20
N VAL A 158 1.45 -21.20 -9.33
CA VAL A 158 2.86 -21.47 -9.68
C VAL A 158 3.47 -22.48 -8.70
N SER A 159 3.24 -22.31 -7.40
CA SER A 159 3.73 -23.24 -6.37
C SER A 159 3.19 -24.67 -6.54
N LYS A 160 1.94 -24.81 -6.97
CA LYS A 160 1.33 -26.12 -7.27
C LYS A 160 1.86 -26.75 -8.54
N LEU A 161 2.16 -25.95 -9.57
CA LEU A 161 2.76 -26.45 -10.80
C LEU A 161 4.14 -27.06 -10.52
N ASN A 162 4.99 -26.37 -9.75
CA ASN A 162 6.32 -26.87 -9.36
C ASN A 162 6.27 -28.11 -8.46
N LEU A 163 5.33 -28.18 -7.51
CA LEU A 163 5.14 -29.36 -6.65
C LEU A 163 4.96 -30.67 -7.44
N ARG A 164 4.47 -30.61 -8.68
CA ARG A 164 4.33 -31.78 -9.56
C ARG A 164 5.68 -32.19 -10.16
N GLU A 165 6.53 -31.24 -10.53
CA GLU A 165 7.84 -31.47 -11.15
C GLU A 165 8.86 -32.10 -10.19
N GLN A 166 8.56 -32.11 -8.88
CA GLN A 166 9.36 -32.79 -7.85
C GLN A 166 8.82 -34.19 -7.47
N THR A 167 7.77 -34.69 -8.13
CA THR A 167 7.23 -36.05 -7.89
C THR A 167 7.90 -37.10 -8.80
N SER A 168 7.78 -38.40 -8.48
CA SER A 168 8.30 -39.50 -9.30
C SER A 168 7.84 -39.45 -10.76
N LEU A 169 6.63 -38.94 -11.02
CA LEU A 169 6.07 -38.76 -12.37
C LEU A 169 6.85 -37.74 -13.22
N SER A 170 7.58 -36.82 -12.59
CA SER A 170 8.44 -35.88 -13.30
C SER A 170 9.56 -36.59 -14.05
N TYR A 171 10.12 -37.67 -13.51
CA TYR A 171 11.15 -38.46 -14.18
C TYR A 171 10.65 -39.10 -15.47
N VAL A 172 9.38 -39.52 -15.51
CA VAL A 172 8.73 -40.10 -16.72
C VAL A 172 8.43 -39.01 -17.76
N ILE A 173 7.97 -37.84 -17.31
CA ILE A 173 7.79 -36.69 -18.20
C ILE A 173 9.15 -36.21 -18.76
N ARG A 174 10.23 -36.34 -17.97
CA ARG A 174 11.60 -35.98 -18.35
C ARG A 174 12.18 -36.91 -19.43
N SER A 175 11.81 -38.18 -19.47
CA SER A 175 12.28 -39.14 -20.48
C SER A 175 11.50 -39.10 -21.80
N SER A 176 10.39 -38.36 -21.88
CA SER A 176 9.54 -38.29 -23.07
C SER A 176 9.99 -37.18 -24.06
N TYR A 177 10.22 -37.53 -25.33
CA TYR A 177 10.62 -36.60 -26.39
C TYR A 177 9.63 -35.44 -26.57
N ALA A 178 10.14 -34.20 -26.67
CA ALA A 178 9.37 -32.93 -26.76
C ALA A 178 8.33 -32.68 -25.64
N GLY A 179 8.24 -33.55 -24.62
CA GLY A 179 7.25 -33.44 -23.54
C GLY A 179 7.45 -32.21 -22.65
N ARG A 180 8.69 -31.77 -22.48
CA ARG A 180 9.09 -30.67 -21.59
C ARG A 180 8.59 -29.31 -22.09
N GLU A 181 8.87 -29.01 -23.36
CA GLU A 181 8.41 -27.78 -24.01
C GLU A 181 6.89 -27.74 -24.12
N LYS A 182 6.26 -28.85 -24.55
CA LYS A 182 4.79 -28.94 -24.64
C LYS A 182 4.12 -28.79 -23.26
N LEU A 183 4.77 -29.22 -22.18
CA LEU A 183 4.29 -28.99 -20.81
C LEU A 183 4.40 -27.52 -20.41
N CYS A 184 5.56 -26.88 -20.66
CA CYS A 184 5.78 -25.47 -20.36
C CYS A 184 4.74 -24.58 -21.08
N TRP A 185 4.47 -24.83 -22.37
CA TRP A 185 3.42 -24.13 -23.11
C TRP A 185 2.01 -24.32 -22.53
N LYS A 186 1.71 -25.50 -21.97
CA LYS A 186 0.43 -25.75 -21.30
C LYS A 186 0.36 -25.02 -19.95
N GLN A 187 1.45 -24.96 -19.20
CA GLN A 187 1.56 -24.23 -17.94
C GLN A 187 1.44 -22.72 -18.16
N LEU A 188 2.12 -22.15 -19.17
CA LEU A 188 2.01 -20.74 -19.53
C LEU A 188 0.58 -20.35 -19.92
N ARG A 189 -0.08 -21.14 -20.79
CA ARG A 189 -1.49 -20.91 -21.16
C ARG A 189 -2.42 -20.97 -19.95
N LEU A 190 -2.19 -21.90 -19.04
CA LEU A 190 -2.96 -22.01 -17.81
C LEU A 190 -2.75 -20.77 -16.92
N LEU A 191 -1.50 -20.34 -16.70
CA LEU A 191 -1.19 -19.14 -15.91
C LEU A 191 -1.83 -17.90 -16.52
N PHE A 192 -1.73 -17.72 -17.83
CA PHE A 192 -2.36 -16.62 -18.55
C PHE A 192 -3.89 -16.64 -18.40
N GLY A 193 -4.54 -17.75 -18.78
CA GLY A 193 -5.99 -17.87 -18.74
C GLY A 193 -6.57 -17.75 -17.33
N SER A 194 -5.93 -18.37 -16.34
CA SER A 194 -6.38 -18.29 -14.94
C SER A 194 -6.21 -16.90 -14.33
N THR A 195 -5.14 -16.17 -14.70
CA THR A 195 -4.92 -14.78 -14.26
C THR A 195 -5.97 -13.85 -14.85
N VAL A 196 -6.26 -13.96 -16.15
CA VAL A 196 -7.29 -13.17 -16.82
C VAL A 196 -8.66 -13.46 -16.23
N MET A 197 -9.04 -14.74 -16.10
CA MET A 197 -10.35 -15.11 -15.55
C MET A 197 -10.55 -14.63 -14.11
N PHE A 198 -9.58 -14.88 -13.23
CA PHE A 198 -9.70 -14.49 -11.82
C PHE A 198 -9.59 -12.98 -11.63
N GLY A 199 -8.71 -12.31 -12.38
CA GLY A 199 -8.59 -10.85 -12.36
C GLY A 199 -9.87 -10.15 -12.83
N SER A 200 -10.46 -10.61 -13.93
CA SER A 200 -11.75 -10.10 -14.41
C SER A 200 -12.87 -10.35 -13.41
N LEU A 201 -12.93 -11.52 -12.77
CA LEU A 201 -13.91 -11.81 -11.72
C LEU A 201 -13.81 -10.80 -10.56
N LEU A 202 -12.61 -10.54 -10.05
CA LEU A 202 -12.42 -9.58 -8.96
C LEU A 202 -12.75 -8.15 -9.41
N TRP A 203 -12.30 -7.72 -10.59
CA TRP A 203 -12.56 -6.37 -11.10
C TRP A 203 -14.04 -6.10 -11.33
N ILE A 204 -14.74 -7.01 -12.03
CA ILE A 204 -16.18 -6.88 -12.29
C ILE A 204 -16.97 -6.90 -10.98
N SER A 205 -16.59 -7.76 -10.02
CA SER A 205 -17.25 -7.78 -8.71
C SER A 205 -17.12 -6.49 -7.93
N LEU A 206 -15.99 -5.77 -8.05
CA LEU A 206 -15.79 -4.47 -7.42
C LEU A 206 -16.67 -3.39 -8.06
N LEU A 207 -16.81 -3.41 -9.38
CA LEU A 207 -17.70 -2.49 -10.09
C LEU A 207 -19.16 -2.70 -9.67
N ILE A 208 -19.63 -3.94 -9.66
CA ILE A 208 -20.98 -4.29 -9.21
C ILE A 208 -21.19 -3.87 -7.75
N PHE A 209 -20.26 -4.24 -6.87
CA PHE A 209 -20.37 -3.93 -5.46
C PHE A 209 -20.32 -2.42 -5.19
N SER A 210 -19.54 -1.66 -5.96
CA SER A 210 -19.53 -0.20 -5.90
C SER A 210 -20.90 0.39 -6.31
N CYS A 211 -21.53 -0.13 -7.36
CA CYS A 211 -22.89 0.28 -7.73
C CYS A 211 -23.92 -0.05 -6.63
N VAL A 212 -23.77 -1.18 -5.94
CA VAL A 212 -24.62 -1.53 -4.78
C VAL A 212 -24.45 -0.53 -3.64
N LEU A 213 -23.22 -0.08 -3.37
CA LEU A 213 -22.92 0.86 -2.28
C LEU A 213 -23.35 2.30 -2.59
N TYR A 214 -23.08 2.79 -3.80
CA TYR A 214 -23.24 4.20 -4.17
C TYR A 214 -24.48 4.49 -5.04
N GLY A 215 -25.15 3.45 -5.55
CA GLY A 215 -26.30 3.55 -6.45
C GLY A 215 -25.97 3.15 -7.88
N PHE A 216 -27.00 2.75 -8.64
CA PHE A 216 -26.88 2.33 -10.03
C PHE A 216 -27.03 3.49 -11.04
N ASP A 217 -27.29 4.71 -10.58
CA ASP A 217 -27.58 5.90 -11.40
C ASP A 217 -26.33 6.51 -12.06
N VAL A 218 -25.33 5.68 -12.35
CA VAL A 218 -24.09 6.08 -13.02
C VAL A 218 -24.36 6.14 -14.52
N ASN A 219 -24.28 7.35 -15.12
CA ASN A 219 -24.23 7.47 -16.57
C ASN A 219 -22.88 6.96 -17.10
N TRP A 220 -22.84 5.71 -17.57
CA TRP A 220 -21.61 5.07 -18.07
C TRP A 220 -21.08 5.67 -19.38
N ASN A 221 -21.94 6.37 -20.14
CA ASN A 221 -21.57 6.98 -21.41
C ASN A 221 -20.97 8.38 -21.28
N ARG A 222 -21.05 8.99 -20.09
CA ARG A 222 -20.41 10.29 -19.83
C ARG A 222 -18.89 10.19 -20.01
N SER A 223 -18.27 11.31 -20.35
CA SER A 223 -16.82 11.39 -20.51
C SER A 223 -16.11 11.10 -19.19
N LEU A 224 -15.01 10.32 -19.26
CA LEU A 224 -14.18 9.99 -18.10
C LEU A 224 -13.65 11.24 -17.39
N GLN A 225 -13.34 12.29 -18.14
CA GLN A 225 -12.85 13.58 -17.63
C GLN A 225 -13.89 14.34 -16.78
N SER A 226 -15.17 13.93 -16.78
CA SER A 226 -16.20 14.53 -15.92
C SER A 226 -15.91 14.33 -14.43
N ILE A 227 -15.10 13.32 -14.09
CA ILE A 227 -14.69 12.98 -12.73
C ILE A 227 -13.34 13.66 -12.42
N PRO A 228 -13.22 14.44 -11.33
CA PRO A 228 -11.98 15.13 -10.97
C PRO A 228 -10.73 14.25 -10.88
N LEU A 229 -10.87 12.98 -10.45
CA LEU A 229 -9.77 12.02 -10.38
C LEU A 229 -9.09 11.77 -11.76
N PHE A 230 -9.83 11.89 -12.86
CA PHE A 230 -9.33 11.66 -14.22
C PHE A 230 -9.01 12.96 -14.98
N ALA A 231 -8.88 14.08 -14.26
CA ALA A 231 -8.64 15.40 -14.85
C ALA A 231 -7.35 15.55 -15.67
N ASN A 232 -6.44 14.58 -15.60
CA ASN A 232 -5.17 14.58 -16.32
C ASN A 232 -5.14 13.53 -17.44
N VAL A 233 -6.26 12.84 -17.71
CA VAL A 233 -6.35 11.89 -18.82
C VAL A 233 -6.47 12.66 -20.14
N THR A 234 -5.51 12.43 -21.04
CA THR A 234 -5.35 13.21 -22.28
C THR A 234 -6.03 12.60 -23.52
N PHE A 235 -6.76 11.50 -23.36
CA PHE A 235 -7.54 10.88 -24.45
C PHE A 235 -9.02 10.85 -24.11
N HIS A 236 -9.85 11.13 -25.10
CA HIS A 236 -11.30 11.06 -24.94
C HIS A 236 -11.74 9.59 -24.82
N CYS A 237 -12.41 9.25 -23.71
CA CYS A 237 -13.01 7.95 -23.52
C CYS A 237 -14.24 8.05 -22.62
N ARG A 238 -15.16 7.10 -22.79
CA ARG A 238 -16.31 6.92 -21.89
C ARG A 238 -15.86 6.26 -20.59
N ILE A 239 -16.63 6.45 -19.52
CA ILE A 239 -16.30 5.85 -18.22
C ILE A 239 -16.09 4.34 -18.30
N TRP A 240 -16.99 3.62 -18.98
CA TRP A 240 -16.86 2.16 -19.10
C TRP A 240 -15.58 1.75 -19.84
N GLN A 241 -15.14 2.52 -20.85
CA GLN A 241 -13.89 2.27 -21.58
C GLN A 241 -12.68 2.48 -20.69
N GLY A 242 -12.67 3.59 -19.92
CA GLY A 242 -11.60 3.89 -18.97
C GLY A 242 -11.47 2.82 -17.88
N LEU A 243 -12.59 2.33 -17.34
CA LEU A 243 -12.59 1.28 -16.32
C LEU A 243 -12.21 -0.10 -16.87
N LEU A 244 -12.59 -0.43 -18.10
CA LEU A 244 -12.09 -1.63 -18.77
C LEU A 244 -10.56 -1.56 -18.98
N LEU A 245 -10.06 -0.41 -19.45
CA LEU A 245 -8.63 -0.18 -19.63
C LEU A 245 -7.89 -0.30 -18.29
N GLN A 246 -8.43 0.26 -17.21
CA GLN A 246 -7.86 0.13 -15.88
C GLN A 246 -7.78 -1.34 -15.41
N GLY A 247 -8.85 -2.10 -15.60
CA GLY A 247 -8.87 -3.54 -15.31
C GLY A 247 -7.80 -4.29 -16.11
N ALA A 248 -7.68 -4.01 -17.40
CA ALA A 248 -6.68 -4.61 -18.28
C ALA A 248 -5.24 -4.30 -17.82
N ILE A 249 -4.95 -3.04 -17.47
CA ILE A 249 -3.64 -2.61 -16.91
C ILE A 249 -3.32 -3.41 -15.64
N GLY A 250 -4.29 -3.57 -14.73
CA GLY A 250 -4.08 -4.31 -13.48
C GLY A 250 -3.83 -5.80 -13.70
N ILE A 251 -4.55 -6.43 -14.64
CA ILE A 251 -4.36 -7.84 -15.00
C ILE A 251 -2.99 -8.05 -15.66
N LEU A 252 -2.57 -7.16 -16.56
CA LEU A 252 -1.24 -7.20 -17.18
C LEU A 252 -0.13 -7.06 -16.14
N GLY A 253 -0.26 -6.10 -15.21
CA GLY A 253 0.69 -5.90 -14.13
C GLY A 253 0.82 -7.13 -13.21
N ALA A 254 -0.30 -7.75 -12.85
CA ALA A 254 -0.29 -8.98 -12.06
C ALA A 254 0.34 -10.15 -12.83
N LEU A 255 0.05 -10.28 -14.13
CA LEU A 255 0.60 -11.33 -14.99
C LEU A 255 2.13 -11.26 -15.07
N VAL A 256 2.71 -10.06 -15.20
CA VAL A 256 4.17 -9.86 -15.16
C VAL A 256 4.77 -10.46 -13.89
N GLY A 257 4.19 -10.16 -12.72
CA GLY A 257 4.66 -10.69 -11.43
C GLY A 257 4.57 -12.22 -11.34
N ILE A 258 3.49 -12.81 -11.85
CA ILE A 258 3.28 -14.27 -11.86
C ILE A 258 4.28 -14.97 -12.77
N LEU A 259 4.54 -14.43 -13.96
CA LEU A 259 5.48 -15.02 -14.91
C LEU A 259 6.93 -14.91 -14.43
N VAL A 260 7.32 -13.79 -13.82
CA VAL A 260 8.65 -13.65 -13.21
C VAL A 260 8.81 -14.65 -12.06
N MET A 261 7.80 -14.81 -11.22
CA MET A 261 7.83 -15.84 -10.18
C MET A 261 7.95 -17.25 -10.78
N TYR A 262 7.27 -17.53 -11.89
CA TYR A 262 7.37 -18.80 -12.59
C TYR A 262 8.80 -19.05 -13.10
N VAL A 263 9.47 -18.05 -13.68
CA VAL A 263 10.89 -18.13 -14.05
C VAL A 263 11.76 -18.40 -12.83
N LEU A 264 11.58 -17.67 -11.73
CA LEU A 264 12.34 -17.89 -10.49
C LEU A 264 12.17 -19.31 -9.95
N VAL A 265 10.97 -19.87 -10.10
CA VAL A 265 10.65 -21.24 -9.70
C VAL A 265 11.37 -22.29 -10.56
N LEU A 266 11.63 -21.99 -11.83
CA LEU A 266 12.42 -22.85 -12.71
C LEU A 266 13.92 -22.78 -12.40
N VAL A 267 14.41 -21.63 -11.91
CA VAL A 267 15.84 -21.40 -11.61
C VAL A 267 16.21 -21.81 -10.18
N LEU A 268 15.34 -21.52 -9.21
CA LEU A 268 15.63 -21.65 -7.77
C LEU A 268 14.94 -22.87 -7.15
N ASN A 269 15.66 -23.58 -6.28
CA ASN A 269 15.16 -24.81 -5.66
C ASN A 269 14.39 -24.56 -4.35
N HIS A 270 14.76 -23.54 -3.59
CA HIS A 270 14.17 -23.26 -2.28
C HIS A 270 13.01 -22.26 -2.40
N ARG A 271 11.81 -22.71 -2.02
CA ARG A 271 10.58 -21.90 -2.03
C ARG A 271 10.69 -20.62 -1.23
N GLN A 272 11.39 -20.65 -0.10
CA GLN A 272 11.56 -19.46 0.72
C GLN A 272 12.46 -18.42 0.05
N ILE A 273 13.47 -18.85 -0.71
CA ILE A 273 14.31 -17.94 -1.50
C ILE A 273 13.47 -17.31 -2.62
N ILE A 274 12.64 -18.09 -3.32
CA ILE A 274 11.73 -17.56 -4.35
C ILE A 274 10.80 -16.48 -3.78
N TYR A 275 10.16 -16.75 -2.64
CA TYR A 275 9.27 -15.78 -2.01
C TYR A 275 10.04 -14.54 -1.51
N ALA A 276 11.23 -14.73 -0.93
CA ALA A 276 12.09 -13.63 -0.51
C ALA A 276 12.54 -12.77 -1.71
N SER A 277 12.92 -13.39 -2.83
CA SER A 277 13.29 -12.70 -4.07
C SER A 277 12.13 -11.90 -4.65
N MET A 278 10.92 -12.47 -4.70
CA MET A 278 9.74 -11.71 -5.13
C MET A 278 9.47 -10.52 -4.20
N ALA A 279 9.52 -10.74 -2.89
CA ALA A 279 9.31 -9.67 -1.93
C ALA A 279 10.41 -8.58 -2.04
N PHE A 280 11.66 -8.96 -2.32
CA PHE A 280 12.76 -8.05 -2.62
C PHE A 280 12.50 -7.23 -3.88
N LEU A 281 12.06 -7.85 -4.98
CA LEU A 281 11.74 -7.14 -6.23
C LEU A 281 10.63 -6.10 -6.04
N TYR A 282 9.57 -6.43 -5.29
CA TYR A 282 8.52 -5.46 -4.96
C TYR A 282 9.00 -4.37 -3.99
N GLY A 283 9.83 -4.72 -3.00
CA GLY A 283 10.39 -3.76 -2.04
C GLY A 283 11.37 -2.77 -2.67
N VAL A 284 12.28 -3.24 -3.53
CA VAL A 284 13.17 -2.39 -4.32
C VAL A 284 12.36 -1.55 -5.31
N GLY A 285 11.33 -2.12 -5.94
CA GLY A 285 10.47 -1.37 -6.83
C GLY A 285 9.74 -0.22 -6.13
N TYR A 286 9.25 -0.46 -4.91
CA TYR A 286 8.69 0.61 -4.08
C TYR A 286 9.72 1.71 -3.82
N PHE A 287 10.96 1.36 -3.46
CA PHE A 287 12.04 2.33 -3.26
C PHE A 287 12.30 3.17 -4.52
N PHE A 288 12.42 2.54 -5.69
CA PHE A 288 12.64 3.26 -6.95
C PHE A 288 11.48 4.18 -7.32
N SER A 289 10.23 3.77 -7.07
CA SER A 289 9.05 4.63 -7.29
C SER A 289 9.10 5.94 -6.48
N LYS A 290 9.87 5.97 -5.39
CA LYS A 290 10.04 7.14 -4.52
C LYS A 290 11.38 7.87 -4.72
N ALA A 291 12.46 7.14 -4.99
CA ALA A 291 13.80 7.70 -5.14
C ALA A 291 13.99 8.47 -6.46
N PHE A 292 13.36 8.00 -7.55
CA PHE A 292 13.53 8.56 -8.89
C PHE A 292 12.42 9.53 -9.31
N VAL A 293 11.76 10.19 -8.35
CA VAL A 293 10.70 11.17 -8.62
C VAL A 293 11.27 12.44 -9.24
N ASN A 294 10.65 12.87 -10.35
CA ASN A 294 10.75 14.16 -11.04
C ASN A 294 12.15 14.52 -11.61
N GLY A 295 12.30 14.36 -12.93
CA GLY A 295 13.29 15.09 -13.75
C GLY A 295 14.75 14.64 -13.62
N LYS A 296 15.02 13.55 -12.88
CA LYS A 296 16.36 12.97 -12.71
C LYS A 296 16.69 11.93 -13.78
N LYS A 297 17.98 11.77 -14.12
CA LYS A 297 18.45 10.68 -14.99
C LYS A 297 18.02 9.33 -14.40
N GLY A 298 17.31 8.50 -15.17
CA GLY A 298 16.81 7.19 -14.73
C GLY A 298 15.35 7.14 -14.28
N GLU A 299 14.56 8.21 -14.48
CA GLU A 299 13.13 8.28 -14.12
C GLU A 299 12.27 7.13 -14.71
N VAL A 300 12.64 6.60 -15.87
CA VAL A 300 12.01 5.40 -16.48
C VAL A 300 12.08 4.18 -15.54
N LEU A 301 13.16 4.02 -14.76
CA LEU A 301 13.28 2.94 -13.77
C LEU A 301 12.30 3.13 -12.59
N GLY A 302 11.88 4.37 -12.34
CA GLY A 302 10.80 4.70 -11.41
C GLY A 302 9.43 4.19 -11.87
N LEU A 303 9.21 4.05 -13.19
CA LEU A 303 8.00 3.43 -13.74
C LEU A 303 8.15 1.91 -13.94
N CYS A 304 9.32 1.48 -14.43
CA CYS A 304 9.65 0.08 -14.75
C CYS A 304 9.94 -0.74 -13.48
N ASN A 305 9.03 -0.71 -12.52
CA ASN A 305 9.18 -1.43 -11.27
C ASN A 305 7.93 -2.27 -10.94
N PHE A 306 8.14 -3.34 -10.18
CA PHE A 306 7.08 -4.27 -9.82
C PHE A 306 6.00 -3.65 -8.93
N TYR A 307 6.34 -2.63 -8.11
CA TYR A 307 5.37 -1.96 -7.25
C TYR A 307 4.38 -1.12 -8.04
N THR A 308 4.83 -0.38 -9.05
CA THR A 308 3.97 0.43 -9.93
C THR A 308 2.95 -0.46 -10.66
N PHE A 309 3.33 -1.69 -11.02
CA PHE A 309 2.43 -2.67 -11.63
C PHE A 309 1.27 -3.11 -10.73
N LEU A 310 1.35 -2.89 -9.42
CA LEU A 310 0.25 -3.15 -8.48
C LEU A 310 -0.85 -2.07 -8.54
N LYS A 311 -0.56 -0.89 -9.11
CA LYS A 311 -1.40 0.30 -8.98
C LYS A 311 -1.94 0.79 -10.33
N PRO A 312 -2.91 0.07 -10.91
CA PRO A 312 -3.48 0.41 -12.22
C PRO A 312 -4.15 1.78 -12.23
N GLY A 313 -4.72 2.23 -11.10
CA GLY A 313 -5.34 3.55 -10.99
C GLY A 313 -4.35 4.69 -11.24
N GLN A 314 -3.18 4.66 -10.59
CA GLN A 314 -2.17 5.72 -10.75
C GLN A 314 -1.64 5.80 -12.19
N ILE A 315 -1.41 4.65 -12.83
CA ILE A 315 -0.93 4.58 -14.22
C ILE A 315 -1.90 5.27 -15.19
N LEU A 316 -3.22 5.21 -14.90
CA LEU A 316 -4.25 5.83 -15.72
C LEU A 316 -4.48 7.31 -15.38
N THR A 317 -4.46 7.68 -14.09
CA THR A 317 -4.85 9.03 -13.61
C THR A 317 -3.70 10.03 -13.61
N GLU A 318 -2.45 9.58 -13.46
CA GLU A 318 -1.28 10.47 -13.39
C GLU A 318 -0.74 10.74 -14.81
N TYR A 319 -0.65 12.02 -15.17
CA TYR A 319 -0.01 12.41 -16.42
C TYR A 319 1.47 12.69 -16.18
N HIS A 320 2.31 11.83 -16.74
CA HIS A 320 3.75 12.06 -16.80
C HIS A 320 4.33 11.58 -18.12
N ASN A 321 5.29 12.34 -18.65
CA ASN A 321 6.04 12.01 -19.85
C ASN A 321 7.46 11.60 -19.46
N TYR A 322 7.76 10.32 -19.68
CA TYR A 322 9.06 9.76 -19.39
C TYR A 322 10.03 10.00 -20.54
N ASN A 323 11.28 10.29 -20.21
CA ASN A 323 12.37 10.44 -21.18
C ASN A 323 12.87 9.07 -21.66
N TRP A 324 12.42 8.65 -22.84
CA TRP A 324 12.88 7.44 -23.51
C TRP A 324 13.91 7.82 -24.60
N PHE A 325 15.19 7.84 -24.24
CA PHE A 325 16.30 8.21 -25.14
C PHE A 325 16.09 9.56 -25.89
N GLY A 326 15.61 10.59 -25.19
CA GLY A 326 15.35 11.92 -25.76
C GLY A 326 13.95 12.10 -26.36
N ILE A 327 13.11 11.05 -26.33
CA ILE A 327 11.72 11.08 -26.80
C ILE A 327 10.77 11.08 -25.59
N PRO A 328 9.86 12.06 -25.45
CA PRO A 328 8.87 12.06 -24.38
C PRO A 328 7.74 11.07 -24.67
N LEU A 329 7.65 10.01 -23.88
CA LEU A 329 6.60 9.00 -23.99
C LEU A 329 5.67 9.05 -22.77
N GLY A 330 4.36 9.02 -23.01
CA GLY A 330 3.36 9.07 -21.94
C GLY A 330 3.39 7.81 -21.07
N THR A 331 3.04 7.98 -19.79
CA THR A 331 3.02 6.93 -18.76
C THR A 331 2.39 5.62 -19.22
N LEU A 332 1.17 5.66 -19.77
CA LEU A 332 0.46 4.48 -20.26
C LEU A 332 1.22 3.73 -21.36
N LYS A 333 1.80 4.45 -22.32
CA LYS A 333 2.54 3.85 -23.44
C LYS A 333 3.80 3.13 -22.95
N VAL A 334 4.57 3.78 -22.06
CA VAL A 334 5.78 3.18 -21.50
C VAL A 334 5.42 1.95 -20.65
N PHE A 335 4.39 2.04 -19.82
CA PHE A 335 3.90 0.89 -19.05
C PHE A 335 3.57 -0.31 -19.96
N LEU A 336 2.79 -0.10 -21.03
CA LEU A 336 2.39 -1.17 -21.93
C LEU A 336 3.60 -1.82 -22.63
N MET A 337 4.54 -1.01 -23.14
CA MET A 337 5.75 -1.54 -23.77
C MET A 337 6.57 -2.40 -22.81
N VAL A 338 6.77 -1.94 -21.57
CA VAL A 338 7.56 -2.64 -20.55
C VAL A 338 6.84 -3.91 -20.10
N ALA A 339 5.53 -3.84 -19.84
CA ALA A 339 4.73 -4.99 -19.42
C ALA A 339 4.72 -6.08 -20.50
N ILE A 340 4.47 -5.72 -21.76
CA ILE A 340 4.47 -6.67 -22.89
C ILE A 340 5.88 -7.26 -23.08
N GLY A 341 6.92 -6.42 -23.07
CA GLY A 341 8.31 -6.86 -23.17
C GLY A 341 8.68 -7.88 -22.07
N MET A 342 8.30 -7.61 -20.82
CA MET A 342 8.54 -8.51 -19.69
C MET A 342 7.76 -9.83 -19.78
N ILE A 343 6.51 -9.80 -20.26
CA ILE A 343 5.71 -11.00 -20.49
C ILE A 343 6.36 -11.88 -21.56
N LEU A 344 6.75 -11.30 -22.70
CA LEU A 344 7.41 -12.03 -23.78
C LEU A 344 8.75 -12.59 -23.33
N PHE A 345 9.59 -11.76 -22.71
CA PHE A 345 10.89 -12.17 -22.18
C PHE A 345 10.76 -13.32 -21.18
N SER A 346 9.88 -13.19 -20.17
CA SER A 346 9.67 -14.24 -19.16
C SER A 346 9.14 -15.53 -19.76
N SER A 347 8.28 -15.44 -20.78
CA SER A 347 7.73 -16.62 -21.47
C SER A 347 8.82 -17.35 -22.28
N ILE A 348 9.62 -16.60 -23.04
CA ILE A 348 10.75 -17.14 -23.82
C ILE A 348 11.77 -17.80 -22.88
N VAL A 349 12.19 -17.09 -21.82
CA VAL A 349 13.13 -17.61 -20.83
C VAL A 349 12.59 -18.87 -20.17
N SER A 350 11.30 -18.91 -19.82
CA SER A 350 10.68 -20.12 -19.23
C SER A 350 10.77 -21.33 -20.18
N ILE A 351 10.50 -21.12 -21.47
CA ILE A 351 10.58 -22.18 -22.48
C ILE A 351 12.03 -22.64 -22.66
N LEU A 352 12.98 -21.70 -22.78
CA LEU A 352 14.41 -22.00 -22.92
C LEU A 352 14.96 -22.75 -21.69
N LEU A 353 14.63 -22.31 -20.48
CA LEU A 353 15.03 -22.99 -19.24
C LEU A 353 14.45 -24.40 -19.15
N SER A 354 13.19 -24.58 -19.55
CA SER A 354 12.54 -25.89 -19.59
C SER A 354 13.18 -26.85 -20.62
N LYS A 355 13.79 -26.29 -21.67
CA LYS A 355 14.48 -27.02 -22.74
C LYS A 355 15.93 -27.37 -22.37
N PHE A 356 16.69 -26.41 -21.84
CA PHE A 356 18.16 -26.51 -21.72
C PHE A 356 18.70 -26.63 -20.29
N CYS A 357 18.14 -25.92 -19.30
CA CYS A 357 18.79 -25.78 -17.98
C CYS A 357 18.42 -26.87 -16.97
N TYR A 358 17.40 -27.69 -17.22
CA TYR A 358 16.93 -28.70 -16.26
C TYR A 358 17.79 -29.99 -16.19
N LEU A 359 18.95 -30.02 -16.87
CA LEU A 359 19.90 -31.16 -16.89
C LEU A 359 20.99 -31.09 -15.80
N SER A 360 21.19 -29.95 -15.14
CA SER A 360 22.22 -29.81 -14.10
C SER A 360 21.62 -29.38 -12.76
N GLN A 361 20.82 -30.23 -12.14
CA GLN A 361 20.61 -30.16 -10.69
C GLN A 361 21.52 -31.18 -10.00
N LYS A 362 22.83 -30.99 -10.13
CA LYS A 362 23.71 -31.40 -9.03
C LYS A 362 23.23 -30.59 -7.81
N LYS A 363 22.82 -31.31 -6.77
CA LYS A 363 22.44 -30.73 -5.48
C LYS A 363 23.67 -30.08 -4.84
N SER A 364 24.13 -28.94 -5.33
CA SER A 364 24.96 -28.07 -4.50
C SER A 364 24.00 -27.35 -3.56
N SER A 365 23.73 -27.98 -2.41
CA SER A 365 23.32 -27.21 -1.26
C SER A 365 24.46 -26.22 -1.02
N PHE A 366 24.27 -24.95 -1.36
CA PHE A 366 25.11 -23.88 -0.86
C PHE A 366 24.83 -23.78 0.65
N VAL A 367 25.47 -24.68 1.39
CA VAL A 367 25.47 -24.67 2.84
C VAL A 367 26.55 -23.66 3.19
N LEU A 368 26.13 -22.46 3.58
CA LEU A 368 27.01 -21.63 4.40
C LEU A 368 27.36 -22.49 5.63
N PRO A 369 28.65 -22.77 5.91
CA PRO A 369 29.09 -23.63 6.99
C PRO A 369 28.97 -22.87 8.32
N ILE A 370 27.76 -22.43 8.64
CA ILE A 370 27.40 -21.92 9.96
C ILE A 370 26.55 -23.03 10.58
N SER A 371 27.24 -24.08 11.03
CA SER A 371 26.64 -25.10 11.89
C SER A 371 26.62 -24.55 13.30
N LEU A 372 25.52 -23.87 13.66
CA LEU A 372 25.21 -23.68 15.07
C LEU A 372 24.81 -25.05 15.63
N GLU A 373 25.59 -25.60 16.55
CA GLU A 373 25.27 -26.85 17.23
C GLU A 373 24.01 -26.66 18.09
N TRP A 374 22.86 -26.94 17.47
CA TRP A 374 21.57 -26.86 18.13
C TRP A 374 21.35 -28.10 19.01
N GLN A 375 21.49 -27.94 20.32
CA GLN A 375 21.40 -29.04 21.31
C GLN A 375 19.97 -29.44 21.71
N GLY A 376 18.94 -28.83 21.11
CA GLY A 376 17.53 -29.09 21.45
C GLY A 376 17.07 -30.51 21.07
N LYS A 377 16.98 -31.42 22.06
CA LYS A 377 16.49 -32.80 21.89
C LYS A 377 14.96 -32.92 21.81
N SER A 378 14.21 -31.83 22.02
CA SER A 378 12.75 -31.85 22.01
C SER A 378 12.19 -31.77 20.57
N ILE A 379 11.04 -32.41 20.33
CA ILE A 379 10.34 -32.39 19.03
C ILE A 379 10.05 -30.95 18.58
N LEU A 380 9.67 -30.07 19.52
CA LEU A 380 9.44 -28.65 19.22
C LEU A 380 10.74 -27.95 18.82
N GLY A 381 11.85 -28.26 19.48
CA GLY A 381 13.15 -27.70 19.15
C GLY A 381 13.62 -28.07 17.75
N LEU A 382 13.54 -29.35 17.38
CA LEU A 382 13.90 -29.81 16.03
C LEU A 382 13.04 -29.16 14.95
N GLU A 383 11.75 -28.96 15.21
CA GLU A 383 10.84 -28.28 14.28
C GLU A 383 11.13 -26.77 14.17
N VAL A 384 11.54 -26.10 15.26
CA VAL A 384 12.02 -24.71 15.24
C VAL A 384 13.27 -24.59 14.37
N LYS A 385 14.25 -25.48 14.58
CA LYS A 385 15.50 -25.52 13.78
C LYS A 385 15.19 -25.73 12.30
N GLN A 386 14.32 -26.69 11.98
CA GLN A 386 13.90 -26.94 10.59
C GLN A 386 13.20 -25.73 9.98
N LEU A 387 12.32 -25.07 10.72
CA LEU A 387 11.58 -23.90 10.23
C LEU A 387 12.46 -22.67 10.02
N LEU A 388 13.33 -22.36 10.98
CA LEU A 388 14.16 -21.15 10.93
C LEU A 388 15.42 -21.33 10.08
N TRP A 389 16.11 -22.47 10.21
CA TRP A 389 17.44 -22.67 9.63
C TRP A 389 17.41 -23.48 8.33
N ASP A 390 16.83 -24.68 8.34
CA ASP A 390 16.84 -25.57 7.17
C ASP A 390 16.00 -24.99 6.03
N ARG A 391 14.94 -24.28 6.39
CA ARG A 391 14.05 -23.65 5.43
C ARG A 391 14.44 -22.24 5.05
N LYS A 392 15.33 -21.61 5.82
CA LYS A 392 15.72 -20.19 5.72
C LYS A 392 14.64 -19.24 6.24
N GLY A 393 13.82 -19.67 7.20
CA GLY A 393 12.80 -18.82 7.83
C GLY A 393 13.39 -17.61 8.54
N ILE A 394 14.64 -17.70 9.00
CA ILE A 394 15.37 -16.57 9.59
C ILE A 394 15.70 -15.49 8.57
N TRP A 395 15.97 -15.87 7.32
CA TRP A 395 16.16 -14.91 6.22
C TRP A 395 14.87 -14.21 5.88
N LEU A 396 13.74 -14.92 5.91
CA LEU A 396 12.42 -14.31 5.74
C LEU A 396 12.11 -13.31 6.89
N LEU A 397 12.46 -13.64 8.13
CA LEU A 397 12.36 -12.74 9.29
C LEU A 397 13.22 -11.47 9.10
N MET A 398 14.52 -11.64 8.84
CA MET A 398 15.44 -10.51 8.65
C MET A 398 15.01 -9.62 7.50
N PHE A 399 14.60 -10.23 6.37
CA PHE A 399 14.10 -9.52 5.22
C PHE A 399 12.81 -8.75 5.54
N SER A 400 11.86 -9.37 6.24
CA SER A 400 10.61 -8.69 6.64
C SER A 400 10.84 -7.55 7.62
N MET A 401 11.75 -7.69 8.58
CA MET A 401 12.15 -6.59 9.46
C MET A 401 12.76 -5.45 8.65
N LEU A 402 13.61 -5.76 7.68
CA LEU A 402 14.22 -4.77 6.79
C LEU A 402 13.15 -4.04 5.96
N VAL A 403 12.24 -4.77 5.32
CA VAL A 403 11.10 -4.17 4.59
C VAL A 403 10.24 -3.30 5.51
N MET A 404 9.89 -3.79 6.70
CA MET A 404 9.12 -3.03 7.68
C MET A 404 9.84 -1.75 8.10
N ARG A 405 11.15 -1.83 8.36
CA ARG A 405 11.98 -0.66 8.68
C ARG A 405 11.92 0.36 7.54
N PHE A 406 12.10 -0.07 6.29
CA PHE A 406 12.05 0.81 5.13
C PHE A 406 10.68 1.46 4.91
N LEU A 407 9.59 0.71 5.07
CA LEU A 407 8.23 1.23 4.92
C LEU A 407 7.85 2.20 6.06
N SER A 408 8.28 1.90 7.28
CA SER A 408 7.96 2.69 8.47
C SER A 408 8.68 4.04 8.48
N VAL A 409 9.91 4.09 7.96
CA VAL A 409 10.72 5.31 7.80
C VAL A 409 10.10 6.32 6.82
N GLN A 410 9.19 5.88 5.94
CA GLN A 410 8.55 6.74 4.94
C GLN A 410 7.17 7.28 5.32
N ALA A 411 6.70 7.08 6.57
CA ALA A 411 5.67 7.96 7.12
C ALA A 411 6.23 9.39 7.01
N PRO A 412 5.51 10.33 6.37
CA PRO A 412 6.11 11.54 5.82
C PRO A 412 6.91 12.27 6.88
N VAL A 413 8.23 12.15 6.80
CA VAL A 413 9.15 13.12 7.34
C VAL A 413 8.93 14.34 6.45
N SER A 414 7.88 15.08 6.74
CA SER A 414 7.74 16.41 6.19
C SER A 414 8.86 17.20 6.85
N TYR A 415 9.97 17.35 6.13
CA TYR A 415 11.14 18.13 6.53
C TYR A 415 10.83 19.64 6.67
N ASN A 416 9.58 20.02 6.96
CA ASN A 416 9.16 21.38 7.25
C ASN A 416 9.81 21.84 8.56
N GLY A 417 10.32 23.08 8.58
CA GLY A 417 10.94 23.70 9.76
C GLY A 417 10.03 23.65 10.98
N GLU A 418 8.74 23.92 10.78
CA GLU A 418 7.69 23.88 11.82
C GLU A 418 7.59 22.54 12.55
N GLN A 419 7.66 21.41 11.84
CA GLN A 419 7.55 20.10 12.47
C GLN A 419 8.80 19.72 13.26
N ARG A 420 9.97 20.17 12.81
CA ARG A 420 11.22 20.01 13.58
C ARG A 420 11.18 20.84 14.85
N ALA A 421 10.76 22.10 14.76
CA ALA A 421 10.60 22.98 15.91
C ALA A 421 9.59 22.40 16.93
N LEU A 422 8.47 21.89 16.45
CA LEU A 422 7.44 21.28 17.28
C LEU A 422 7.91 19.96 17.94
N ASN A 423 8.61 19.10 17.21
CA ASN A 423 9.20 17.89 17.78
C ASN A 423 10.29 18.20 18.81
N ALA A 424 11.07 19.27 18.63
CA ALA A 424 12.03 19.74 19.62
C ALA A 424 11.31 20.20 20.90
N PHE A 425 10.24 20.97 20.76
CA PHE A 425 9.41 21.40 21.89
C PHE A 425 8.85 20.21 22.69
N TYR A 426 8.36 19.16 22.01
CA TYR A 426 7.89 17.93 22.70
C TYR A 426 8.99 17.12 23.39
N ARG A 427 10.24 17.19 22.91
CA ARG A 427 11.38 16.51 23.56
C ARG A 427 11.80 17.20 24.85
N GLU A 428 11.70 18.52 24.89
CA GLU A 428 12.19 19.33 26.01
C GLU A 428 11.11 19.59 27.06
N TYR A 429 9.88 19.87 26.63
CA TYR A 429 8.75 20.26 27.50
C TYR A 429 7.60 19.26 27.51
N GLY A 430 7.79 18.07 26.96
CA GLY A 430 6.75 17.04 26.97
C GLY A 430 6.63 16.35 28.33
N GLY A 431 5.41 16.19 28.84
CA GLY A 431 5.16 15.57 30.15
C GLY A 431 4.16 16.35 30.98
N VAL A 432 4.49 16.64 32.23
CA VAL A 432 3.66 17.48 33.11
C VAL A 432 3.78 18.94 32.67
N MET A 433 2.67 19.68 32.68
CA MET A 433 2.64 21.10 32.30
C MET A 433 3.07 21.95 33.51
N ASP A 434 4.39 22.01 33.75
CA ASP A 434 5.00 22.78 34.85
C ASP A 434 5.10 24.28 34.51
N ASP A 435 5.44 25.14 35.49
CA ASP A 435 5.58 26.60 35.30
C ASP A 435 6.58 26.96 34.17
N ARG A 436 7.64 26.15 33.99
CA ARG A 436 8.61 26.30 32.89
C ARG A 436 7.98 26.14 31.50
N PHE A 437 6.99 25.25 31.37
CA PHE A 437 6.25 25.06 30.13
C PHE A 437 5.46 26.31 29.77
N TYR A 438 4.73 26.87 30.75
CA TYR A 438 3.91 28.06 30.54
C TYR A 438 4.76 29.31 30.28
N ALA A 439 5.87 29.49 31.00
CA ALA A 439 6.81 30.59 30.75
C ALA A 439 7.36 30.56 29.31
N ARG A 440 7.75 29.37 28.82
CA ARG A 440 8.23 29.22 27.44
C ARG A 440 7.13 29.46 26.42
N LEU A 441 5.90 28.99 26.67
CA LEU A 441 4.78 29.21 25.76
C LEU A 441 4.45 30.70 25.61
N ASP A 442 4.48 31.45 26.71
CA ASP A 442 4.23 32.89 26.74
C ASP A 442 5.32 33.69 26.01
N GLU A 443 6.60 33.32 26.19
CA GLU A 443 7.72 33.89 25.43
C GLU A 443 7.56 33.66 23.92
N MET A 444 7.19 32.43 23.52
CA MET A 444 6.97 32.09 22.11
C MET A 444 5.78 32.87 21.52
N GLN A 445 4.70 33.05 22.29
CA GLN A 445 3.54 33.83 21.88
C GLN A 445 3.89 35.31 21.69
N THR A 446 4.60 35.90 22.64
CA THR A 446 5.05 37.30 22.58
C THR A 446 5.95 37.53 21.37
N THR A 447 6.91 36.63 21.14
CA THR A 447 7.82 36.67 20.00
C THR A 447 7.08 36.51 18.67
N TYR A 448 6.08 35.62 18.61
CA TYR A 448 5.27 35.41 17.41
C TYR A 448 4.47 36.66 17.03
N VAL A 449 3.84 37.33 18.01
CA VAL A 449 3.11 38.59 17.80
C VAL A 449 4.04 39.70 17.32
N GLN A 450 5.24 39.82 17.90
CA GLN A 450 6.25 40.78 17.45
C GLN A 450 6.67 40.55 16.00
N LEU A 451 6.91 39.31 15.60
CA LEU A 451 7.25 38.96 14.21
C LEU A 451 6.10 39.28 13.25
N GLN A 452 4.85 39.03 13.65
CA GLN A 452 3.67 39.37 12.84
C GLN A 452 3.55 40.88 12.62
N ASN A 453 3.80 41.68 13.66
CA ASN A 453 3.79 43.14 13.57
C ASN A 453 4.94 43.66 12.68
N GLN A 454 6.14 43.10 12.79
CA GLN A 454 7.27 43.43 11.92
C GLN A 454 6.99 43.10 10.45
N SER A 455 6.29 41.99 10.17
CA SER A 455 5.87 41.65 8.81
C SER A 455 4.91 42.69 8.24
N LYS A 456 3.90 43.11 9.01
CA LYS A 456 2.94 44.15 8.58
C LYS A 456 3.64 45.49 8.30
N GLN A 457 4.55 45.91 9.18
CA GLN A 457 5.32 47.14 9.01
C GLN A 457 6.21 47.11 7.76
N ASN A 458 6.87 45.98 7.47
CA ASN A 458 7.68 45.83 6.27
C ASN A 458 6.83 45.83 4.99
N GLU A 459 5.63 45.26 5.03
CA GLU A 459 4.69 45.23 3.92
C GLU A 459 4.14 46.63 3.60
N GLU A 460 3.79 47.40 4.65
CA GLU A 460 3.39 48.82 4.54
C GLU A 460 4.54 49.71 4.04
N GLY A 461 5.77 49.47 4.51
CA GLY A 461 6.96 50.20 4.06
C GLY A 461 7.30 49.96 2.58
N ASN A 462 7.00 48.77 2.06
CA ASN A 462 7.14 48.45 0.63
C ASN A 462 6.03 49.10 -0.21
N LYS A 463 4.77 49.08 0.27
CA LYS A 463 3.64 49.80 -0.38
C LYS A 463 3.89 51.31 -0.44
N ALA A 464 4.55 51.86 0.57
CA ALA A 464 4.95 53.27 0.63
C ALA A 464 6.27 53.58 -0.13
N GLY A 465 6.88 52.60 -0.83
CA GLY A 465 8.09 52.81 -1.63
C GLY A 465 9.38 53.06 -0.84
N LYS A 466 9.37 52.93 0.50
CA LYS A 466 10.52 53.21 1.38
C LYS A 466 11.56 52.09 1.42
N ILE A 467 11.24 50.91 0.86
CA ILE A 467 12.11 49.72 0.86
C ILE A 467 12.30 49.25 -0.57
N GLY A 468 13.54 49.17 -1.06
CA GLY A 468 13.85 48.61 -2.36
C GLY A 468 13.43 47.13 -2.46
N LYS A 469 12.87 46.71 -3.60
CA LYS A 469 12.28 45.37 -3.82
C LYS A 469 13.19 44.21 -3.40
N GLU A 470 14.49 44.33 -3.65
CA GLU A 470 15.50 43.30 -3.35
C GLU A 470 15.77 43.18 -1.83
N LYS A 471 15.86 44.31 -1.13
CA LYS A 471 15.99 44.36 0.35
C LYS A 471 14.70 43.89 1.04
N TYR A 472 13.55 44.16 0.45
CA TYR A 472 12.25 43.66 0.95
C TYR A 472 12.19 42.13 0.87
N GLN A 473 12.58 41.53 -0.26
CA GLN A 473 12.58 40.07 -0.42
C GLN A 473 13.51 39.37 0.58
N ALA A 474 14.70 39.93 0.85
CA ALA A 474 15.60 39.39 1.87
C ALA A 474 14.99 39.44 3.29
N LYS A 475 14.36 40.56 3.67
CA LYS A 475 13.67 40.72 4.96
C LYS A 475 12.47 39.78 5.11
N VAL A 476 11.68 39.61 4.05
CA VAL A 476 10.54 38.67 4.03
C VAL A 476 11.03 37.24 4.22
N TYR A 477 12.10 36.84 3.54
CA TYR A 477 12.67 35.50 3.69
C TYR A 477 13.17 35.24 5.12
N GLU A 478 13.85 36.19 5.74
CA GLU A 478 14.29 36.08 7.14
C GLU A 478 13.12 36.00 8.13
N LEU A 479 12.11 36.86 7.96
CA LEU A 479 10.89 36.86 8.77
C LEU A 479 10.11 35.56 8.60
N GLN A 480 9.98 35.05 7.38
CA GLN A 480 9.29 33.80 7.11
C GLN A 480 9.99 32.63 7.78
N LYS A 481 11.34 32.58 7.76
CA LYS A 481 12.12 31.57 8.48
C LYS A 481 11.93 31.65 10.01
N LYS A 482 11.83 32.85 10.59
CA LYS A 482 11.53 33.05 12.02
C LYS A 482 10.08 32.67 12.33
N MET A 483 9.12 33.07 11.49
CA MET A 483 7.70 32.70 11.65
C MET A 483 7.48 31.19 11.55
N GLU A 484 8.19 30.48 10.69
CA GLU A 484 8.14 29.01 10.63
C GLU A 484 8.64 28.35 11.94
N ALA A 485 9.54 28.99 12.69
CA ALA A 485 9.98 28.48 13.98
C ALA A 485 8.94 28.69 15.10
N TYR A 486 8.18 29.80 15.05
CA TYR A 486 7.20 30.18 16.08
C TYR A 486 5.74 29.93 15.69
N GLY A 487 5.44 29.55 14.44
CA GLY A 487 4.10 29.18 13.95
C GLY A 487 3.52 27.91 14.58
N ILE A 488 4.24 27.32 15.53
CA ILE A 488 3.82 26.17 16.33
C ILE A 488 2.99 26.54 17.56
N VAL A 489 2.87 27.82 17.90
CA VAL A 489 2.15 28.30 19.11
C VAL A 489 0.65 27.97 19.06
N GLU A 490 -0.02 28.31 17.95
CA GLU A 490 -1.47 28.06 17.79
C GLU A 490 -1.86 26.57 17.99
N PRO A 491 -1.18 25.58 17.36
CA PRO A 491 -1.50 24.17 17.60
C PRO A 491 -1.18 23.70 19.02
N ILE A 492 -0.19 24.29 19.70
CA ILE A 492 0.12 23.99 21.11
C ILE A 492 -0.97 24.53 22.02
N GLU A 493 -1.36 25.81 21.90
CA GLU A 493 -2.42 26.43 22.70
C GLU A 493 -3.75 25.69 22.60
N LYS A 494 -4.16 25.36 21.37
CA LYS A 494 -5.41 24.62 21.14
C LYS A 494 -5.43 23.29 21.87
N LYS A 495 -4.26 22.68 22.05
CA LYS A 495 -4.09 21.43 22.78
C LYS A 495 -4.05 21.65 24.29
N VAL A 496 -3.34 22.67 24.77
CA VAL A 496 -3.31 23.04 26.20
C VAL A 496 -4.73 23.32 26.70
N LYS A 497 -5.50 24.18 26.00
CA LYS A 497 -6.91 24.47 26.30
C LYS A 497 -7.79 23.22 26.39
N ARG A 498 -7.48 22.19 25.60
CA ARG A 498 -8.18 20.91 25.64
C ARG A 498 -7.77 20.06 26.85
N LEU A 499 -6.48 20.00 27.16
CA LEU A 499 -5.96 19.24 28.29
C LEU A 499 -6.45 19.84 29.61
N GLU A 500 -6.47 21.17 29.74
CA GLU A 500 -7.02 21.88 30.90
C GLU A 500 -8.50 21.55 31.15
N LYS A 501 -9.33 21.52 30.10
CA LYS A 501 -10.73 21.07 30.20
C LYS A 501 -10.85 19.64 30.71
N LEU A 502 -9.95 18.74 30.32
CA LEU A 502 -9.95 17.36 30.77
C LEU A 502 -9.44 17.21 32.23
N GLN A 503 -8.51 18.08 32.64
CA GLN A 503 -8.02 18.17 34.01
C GLN A 503 -9.11 18.68 34.96
N GLN A 504 -9.90 19.68 34.53
CA GLN A 504 -11.09 20.16 35.26
C GLN A 504 -12.15 19.06 35.44
N CYS A 505 -12.24 18.09 34.51
CA CYS A 505 -13.08 16.90 34.66
C CYS A 505 -12.46 15.78 35.53
N GLY A 506 -11.39 16.06 36.28
CA GLY A 506 -10.75 15.11 37.21
C GLY A 506 -9.86 14.05 36.56
N LYS A 507 -9.52 14.17 35.25
CA LYS A 507 -8.63 13.20 34.57
C LYS A 507 -7.17 13.65 34.66
N LYS A 508 -6.27 12.72 35.04
CA LYS A 508 -4.82 12.95 34.91
C LYS A 508 -4.45 13.03 33.43
N VAL A 509 -3.82 14.13 33.03
CA VAL A 509 -3.43 14.41 31.64
C VAL A 509 -1.98 14.88 31.59
N SER A 510 -1.33 14.63 30.47
CA SER A 510 0.05 15.06 30.20
C SER A 510 0.16 15.63 28.79
N PHE A 511 1.10 16.53 28.57
CA PHE A 511 1.39 17.07 27.25
C PHE A 511 2.25 16.08 26.45
N VAL A 512 1.60 15.37 25.51
CA VAL A 512 2.22 14.25 24.78
C VAL A 512 2.04 14.39 23.27
N GLU A 513 3.07 14.19 22.44
CA GLU A 513 2.95 14.26 20.96
C GLU A 513 1.95 13.22 20.43
N GLU A 514 0.87 13.67 19.78
CA GLU A 514 -0.25 12.80 19.39
C GLU A 514 0.01 12.06 18.07
N ARG A 515 0.72 12.69 17.13
CA ARG A 515 0.85 12.16 15.75
C ARG A 515 1.60 10.84 15.70
N GLY A 516 2.63 10.68 16.53
CA GLY A 516 3.38 9.43 16.61
C GLY A 516 2.47 8.24 16.97
N TYR A 517 1.62 8.41 17.98
CA TYR A 517 0.65 7.39 18.40
C TYR A 517 -0.51 7.22 17.39
N GLU A 518 -0.95 8.28 16.73
CA GLU A 518 -1.94 8.18 15.64
C GLU A 518 -1.40 7.42 14.43
N HIS A 519 -0.10 7.53 14.16
CA HIS A 519 0.59 6.73 13.16
C HIS A 519 0.67 5.26 13.57
N LEU A 520 1.01 4.94 14.82
CA LEU A 520 1.03 3.56 15.35
C LEU A 520 -0.34 2.86 15.26
N LYS A 521 -1.43 3.61 15.48
CA LYS A 521 -2.80 3.08 15.36
C LYS A 521 -3.33 3.06 13.92
N ASN A 522 -2.57 3.60 12.95
CA ASN A 522 -2.95 3.76 11.54
C ASN A 522 -4.22 4.61 11.33
N LYS A 523 -4.54 5.55 12.23
CA LYS A 523 -5.73 6.41 12.11
C LYS A 523 -5.65 7.37 10.91
N THR A 524 -4.44 7.63 10.41
CA THR A 524 -4.21 8.48 9.23
C THR A 524 -4.45 7.75 7.90
N GLY A 525 -4.72 6.44 7.91
CA GLY A 525 -4.97 5.65 6.70
C GLY A 525 -3.80 5.59 5.72
N LYS A 526 -2.61 6.06 6.12
CA LYS A 526 -1.40 6.08 5.28
C LYS A 526 -0.64 4.75 5.30
N ARG A 527 -0.94 3.86 6.25
CA ARG A 527 -0.24 2.58 6.49
C ARG A 527 -1.11 1.35 6.17
N LYS A 528 -1.93 1.44 5.14
CA LYS A 528 -2.78 0.32 4.67
C LYS A 528 -2.00 -0.85 4.03
N TRP A 529 -0.67 -0.78 3.99
CA TRP A 529 0.23 -1.79 3.41
C TRP A 529 0.74 -2.79 4.46
N GLU A 530 0.68 -2.44 5.74
CA GLU A 530 1.21 -3.27 6.83
C GLU A 530 0.42 -4.58 6.96
N THR A 531 -0.88 -4.50 7.21
CA THR A 531 -1.78 -5.66 7.36
C THR A 531 -1.65 -6.73 6.26
N PRO A 532 -1.69 -6.40 4.95
CA PRO A 532 -1.52 -7.40 3.89
C PRO A 532 -0.09 -7.97 3.82
N ILE A 533 0.95 -7.19 4.12
CA ILE A 533 2.33 -7.70 4.17
C ILE A 533 2.51 -8.67 5.34
N PHE A 534 2.00 -8.31 6.52
CA PHE A 534 1.95 -9.19 7.69
C PHE A 534 1.23 -10.50 7.38
N LEU A 535 0.06 -10.43 6.75
CA LEU A 535 -0.70 -11.60 6.33
C LEU A 535 0.06 -12.43 5.28
N LEU A 536 0.71 -11.80 4.30
CA LEU A 536 1.51 -12.47 3.27
C LEU A 536 2.72 -13.21 3.86
N LEU A 537 3.41 -12.59 4.83
CA LEU A 537 4.57 -13.18 5.50
C LEU A 537 4.17 -14.35 6.40
N VAL A 538 3.11 -14.17 7.19
CA VAL A 538 2.52 -15.22 8.02
C VAL A 538 2.03 -16.38 7.14
N PHE A 539 1.44 -16.09 5.98
CA PHE A 539 1.03 -17.10 5.01
C PHE A 539 2.23 -17.80 4.33
N ALA A 540 3.31 -17.08 4.01
CA ALA A 540 4.52 -17.66 3.42
C ALA A 540 5.21 -18.65 4.39
N LEU A 541 5.29 -18.30 5.67
CA LEU A 541 5.77 -19.19 6.75
C LEU A 541 4.89 -20.45 6.85
N GLN A 542 3.58 -20.30 6.75
CA GLN A 542 2.61 -21.40 6.79
C GLN A 542 2.72 -22.35 5.60
N LEU A 543 2.91 -21.83 4.38
CA LEU A 543 3.10 -22.65 3.19
C LEU A 543 4.36 -23.52 3.30
N GLY A 544 5.41 -23.03 3.97
CA GLY A 544 6.57 -23.81 4.36
C GLY A 544 6.17 -25.03 5.21
N MET A 545 5.52 -24.79 6.36
CA MET A 545 5.10 -25.83 7.31
C MET A 545 4.08 -26.83 6.75
N ILE A 546 3.13 -26.37 5.92
CA ILE A 546 2.13 -27.24 5.27
C ILE A 546 2.77 -28.13 4.19
N SER A 547 3.94 -27.75 3.66
CA SER A 547 4.63 -28.57 2.67
C SER A 547 5.24 -29.85 3.26
N ASP A 548 5.67 -29.84 4.53
CA ASP A 548 5.98 -31.08 5.27
C ASP A 548 4.78 -31.99 5.36
N LEU A 549 3.61 -31.38 5.52
CA LEU A 549 2.38 -32.13 5.53
C LEU A 549 2.02 -32.74 4.17
N LYS A 550 2.93 -32.80 3.19
CA LYS A 550 2.71 -33.48 1.89
C LYS A 550 3.67 -34.63 1.61
N ASN A 551 4.83 -34.72 2.26
CA ASN A 551 5.77 -35.81 2.04
C ASN A 551 5.24 -37.13 2.62
N LYS A 552 4.73 -38.01 1.76
CA LYS A 552 4.02 -39.24 2.14
C LYS A 552 4.91 -40.28 2.85
N SER A 553 6.19 -40.35 2.52
CA SER A 553 7.09 -41.43 2.95
C SER A 553 7.30 -41.50 4.46
N TRP A 554 7.78 -40.43 5.09
CA TRP A 554 8.07 -40.42 6.54
C TRP A 554 6.81 -40.42 7.41
N ARG A 555 5.67 -39.98 6.87
CA ARG A 555 4.40 -39.87 7.61
C ARG A 555 3.76 -41.21 7.92
N GLN A 556 3.94 -42.21 7.06
CA GLN A 556 3.41 -43.55 7.31
C GLN A 556 4.13 -44.15 8.52
N SER A 557 5.46 -44.02 8.58
CA SER A 557 6.27 -44.42 9.73
C SER A 557 5.93 -43.63 11.01
N LEU A 558 5.71 -42.31 10.90
CA LEU A 558 5.33 -41.47 12.04
C LEU A 558 3.89 -41.67 12.52
N ARG A 559 3.00 -42.21 11.67
CA ARG A 559 1.63 -42.57 12.06
C ARG A 559 1.55 -43.95 12.70
N ALA A 560 2.51 -44.83 12.42
CA ALA A 560 2.61 -46.15 13.02
C ALA A 560 3.09 -46.11 14.49
N THR A 561 3.57 -44.96 14.97
CA THR A 561 4.05 -44.78 16.35
C THR A 561 2.92 -44.37 17.30
N TYR A 562 2.90 -44.94 18.52
CA TYR A 562 1.84 -44.81 19.54
C TYR A 562 1.38 -43.35 19.82
N LYS A 563 2.30 -42.38 19.85
CA LYS A 563 1.95 -40.95 20.04
C LYS A 563 1.84 -40.15 18.73
N GLY A 564 2.23 -40.70 17.58
CA GLY A 564 2.66 -39.89 16.43
C GLY A 564 1.56 -39.13 15.66
N ARG A 565 0.31 -39.60 15.62
CA ARG A 565 -0.73 -39.01 14.73
C ARG A 565 -1.29 -37.67 15.22
N ASN A 566 -1.81 -37.62 16.45
CA ASN A 566 -2.46 -36.42 17.01
C ASN A 566 -1.48 -35.53 17.77
N TYR A 567 -0.51 -36.13 18.47
CA TYR A 567 0.47 -35.38 19.26
C TYR A 567 1.36 -34.48 18.38
N VAL A 568 1.93 -35.03 17.29
CA VAL A 568 2.79 -34.26 16.37
C VAL A 568 2.01 -33.19 15.63
N PHE A 569 0.73 -33.47 15.31
CA PHE A 569 -0.16 -32.50 14.70
C PHE A 569 -0.39 -31.28 15.62
N TRP A 570 -0.81 -31.52 16.86
CA TRP A 570 -1.04 -30.44 17.82
C TRP A 570 0.25 -29.70 18.16
N LYS A 571 1.39 -30.40 18.32
CA LYS A 571 2.68 -29.76 18.56
C LYS A 571 3.12 -28.87 17.40
N LYS A 572 2.90 -29.28 16.14
CA LYS A 572 3.15 -28.43 14.96
C LYS A 572 2.18 -27.23 14.88
N GLY A 573 0.92 -27.41 15.25
CA GLY A 573 -0.06 -26.33 15.32
C GLY A 573 0.30 -25.29 16.38
N ILE A 574 0.65 -25.73 17.59
CA ILE A 574 1.13 -24.87 18.69
C ILE A 574 2.41 -24.15 18.29
N LEU A 575 3.36 -24.85 17.66
CA LEU A 575 4.58 -24.23 17.16
C LEU A 575 4.29 -23.14 16.13
N LEU A 576 3.39 -23.41 15.18
CA LEU A 576 2.99 -22.44 14.16
C LEU A 576 2.39 -21.18 14.81
N PHE A 577 1.54 -21.36 15.81
CA PHE A 577 0.97 -20.27 16.59
C PHE A 577 2.07 -19.45 17.27
N MET A 578 2.97 -20.10 18.03
CA MET A 578 4.05 -19.42 18.75
C MET A 578 4.99 -18.66 17.82
N VAL A 579 5.46 -19.30 16.74
CA VAL A 579 6.38 -18.66 15.79
C VAL A 579 5.70 -17.48 15.08
N SER A 580 4.45 -17.62 14.65
CA SER A 580 3.70 -16.53 14.02
C SER A 580 3.48 -15.36 14.98
N PHE A 581 3.15 -15.67 16.24
CA PHE A 581 2.96 -14.67 17.28
C PHE A 581 4.25 -13.87 17.56
N VAL A 582 5.38 -14.56 17.75
CA VAL A 582 6.69 -13.91 17.97
C VAL A 582 7.12 -13.09 16.75
N PHE A 583 6.94 -13.62 15.53
CA PHE A 583 7.24 -12.87 14.30
C PHE A 583 6.43 -11.57 14.22
N CYS A 584 5.13 -11.62 14.51
CA CYS A 584 4.27 -10.42 14.51
C CYS A 584 4.76 -9.39 15.54
N LEU A 585 5.10 -9.81 16.75
CA LEU A 585 5.61 -8.90 17.80
C LEU A 585 6.93 -8.25 17.39
N LEU A 586 7.87 -9.02 16.83
CA LEU A 586 9.16 -8.50 16.37
C LEU A 586 9.01 -7.44 15.27
N LEU A 587 8.10 -7.67 14.32
CA LEU A 587 7.82 -6.70 13.26
C LEU A 587 7.10 -5.45 13.80
N TYR A 588 6.21 -5.59 14.80
CA TYR A 588 5.64 -4.43 15.51
C TYR A 588 6.71 -3.65 16.30
N ALA A 589 7.69 -4.33 16.89
CA ALA A 589 8.81 -3.67 17.56
C ALA A 589 9.64 -2.84 16.57
N VAL A 590 9.93 -3.36 15.38
CA VAL A 590 10.60 -2.60 14.30
C VAL A 590 9.79 -1.37 13.89
N ASP A 591 8.47 -1.49 13.86
CA ASP A 591 7.58 -0.39 13.52
C ASP A 591 7.58 0.72 14.58
N VAL A 592 7.39 0.35 15.86
CA VAL A 592 7.50 1.27 17.01
C VAL A 592 8.85 1.96 17.03
N TYR A 593 9.94 1.21 16.85
CA TYR A 593 11.29 1.76 16.75
C TYR A 593 11.40 2.77 15.61
N SER A 594 10.82 2.47 14.46
CA SER A 594 10.91 3.34 13.30
C SER A 594 10.15 4.64 13.45
N ILE A 595 8.99 4.61 14.12
CA ILE A 595 8.22 5.81 14.43
C ILE A 595 8.93 6.64 15.50
N ASN A 596 9.53 6.01 16.51
CA ASN A 596 10.26 6.71 17.57
C ASN A 596 11.46 7.52 17.04
N GLN A 597 12.06 7.10 15.91
CA GLN A 597 13.12 7.87 15.25
C GLN A 597 12.62 9.17 14.60
N VAL A 598 11.33 9.25 14.26
CA VAL A 598 10.72 10.40 13.57
C VAL A 598 9.94 11.29 14.54
N TYR A 599 9.16 10.69 15.44
CA TYR A 599 8.35 11.36 16.45
C TYR A 599 8.89 11.01 17.84
N PRO A 600 9.07 11.98 18.75
CA PRO A 600 9.54 11.70 20.10
C PRO A 600 8.48 10.94 20.92
N LEU A 601 8.57 9.61 20.98
CA LEU A 601 7.69 8.77 21.77
C LEU A 601 8.29 8.52 23.15
N GLN A 602 8.44 9.58 23.96
CA GLN A 602 9.10 9.47 25.27
C GLN A 602 8.12 9.15 26.41
N GLN A 603 6.87 9.67 26.37
CA GLN A 603 5.91 9.51 27.47
C GLN A 603 5.00 8.27 27.33
N TRP A 604 5.56 7.06 27.34
CA TRP A 604 4.74 5.83 27.33
C TRP A 604 3.91 5.63 28.61
N ASN A 605 4.38 6.18 29.73
CA ASN A 605 3.70 6.09 31.03
C ASN A 605 2.55 7.09 31.19
N ALA A 606 2.41 8.06 30.27
CA ALA A 606 1.34 9.04 30.36
C ALA A 606 -0.04 8.39 30.17
N PRO A 607 -1.11 8.95 30.77
CA PRO A 607 -2.47 8.43 30.63
C PRO A 607 -2.97 8.56 29.19
N ILE A 608 -3.67 7.54 28.67
CA ILE A 608 -4.21 7.56 27.30
C ILE A 608 -5.24 8.68 27.06
N ALA A 609 -5.88 9.18 28.13
CA ALA A 609 -6.77 10.33 28.09
C ALA A 609 -6.11 11.60 27.52
N SER A 610 -4.78 11.69 27.62
CA SER A 610 -3.95 12.76 27.05
C SER A 610 -3.97 12.80 25.52
N LEU A 611 -4.31 11.67 24.87
CA LEU A 611 -4.36 11.55 23.41
C LEU A 611 -5.79 11.69 22.89
N GLN A 612 -5.97 12.27 21.69
CA GLN A 612 -7.27 12.21 20.98
C GLN A 612 -7.80 10.78 20.80
N LEU A 613 -6.89 9.83 20.62
CA LEU A 613 -7.19 8.40 20.48
C LEU A 613 -7.90 7.82 21.70
N GLY A 614 -7.65 8.38 22.89
CA GLY A 614 -8.20 7.94 24.16
C GLY A 614 -9.54 8.57 24.53
N LYS A 615 -10.12 9.45 23.70
CA LYS A 615 -11.37 10.16 24.03
C LYS A 615 -12.52 9.22 24.41
N ASN A 616 -12.59 8.06 23.78
CA ASN A 616 -13.64 7.05 23.99
C ASN A 616 -13.20 5.89 24.90
N VAL A 617 -12.00 5.93 25.46
CA VAL A 617 -11.50 4.88 26.37
C VAL A 617 -11.89 5.27 27.79
N TRP A 618 -12.72 4.44 28.43
CA TRP A 618 -13.27 4.71 29.77
C TRP A 618 -12.32 4.26 30.89
N ILE A 619 -11.30 3.49 30.55
CA ILE A 619 -10.33 2.93 31.50
C ILE A 619 -9.10 3.83 31.58
N ASN A 620 -8.66 4.17 32.79
CA ASN A 620 -7.40 4.89 33.03
C ASN A 620 -6.22 3.94 32.85
N VAL A 621 -5.72 3.84 31.62
CA VAL A 621 -4.57 3.01 31.24
C VAL A 621 -3.46 3.91 30.69
N SER A 622 -2.20 3.54 30.92
CA SER A 622 -1.06 4.20 30.28
C SER A 622 -1.06 3.96 28.76
N ILE A 623 -0.45 4.88 28.01
CA ILE A 623 -0.33 4.74 26.55
C ILE A 623 0.41 3.44 26.19
N GLY A 624 1.48 3.11 26.93
CA GLY A 624 2.25 1.88 26.74
C GLY A 624 1.44 0.61 26.91
N CYS A 625 0.66 0.51 28.01
CA CYS A 625 -0.17 -0.67 28.25
C CYS A 625 -1.26 -0.83 27.18
N TYR A 626 -1.89 0.28 26.74
CA TYR A 626 -2.86 0.23 25.64
C TYR A 626 -2.27 -0.31 24.33
N PHE A 627 -1.13 0.22 23.89
CA PHE A 627 -0.48 -0.24 22.65
C PHE A 627 0.05 -1.67 22.77
N LEU A 628 0.56 -2.07 23.94
CA LEU A 628 0.96 -3.45 24.20
C LEU A 628 -0.22 -4.42 24.04
N THR A 629 -1.36 -4.14 24.68
CA THR A 629 -2.57 -4.95 24.55
C THR A 629 -3.07 -4.96 23.10
N TYR A 630 -3.07 -3.82 22.42
CA TYR A 630 -3.45 -3.71 21.03
C TYR A 630 -2.61 -4.59 20.10
N TYR A 631 -1.28 -4.57 20.25
CA TYR A 631 -0.38 -5.40 19.45
C TYR A 631 -0.48 -6.88 19.81
N MET A 632 -0.66 -7.23 21.09
CA MET A 632 -0.88 -8.61 21.52
C MET A 632 -2.15 -9.21 20.92
N VAL A 633 -3.27 -8.47 20.98
CA VAL A 633 -4.55 -8.93 20.39
C VAL A 633 -4.40 -9.15 18.88
N ARG A 634 -3.75 -8.21 18.18
CA ARG A 634 -3.51 -8.36 16.73
C ARG A 634 -2.61 -9.53 16.39
N ALA A 635 -1.51 -9.72 17.10
CA ALA A 635 -0.61 -10.85 16.91
C ALA A 635 -1.34 -12.18 17.15
N CYS A 636 -2.19 -12.26 18.19
CA CYS A 636 -3.06 -13.40 18.45
C CYS A 636 -4.03 -13.66 17.29
N LEU A 637 -4.70 -12.63 16.77
CA LEU A 637 -5.63 -12.78 15.64
C LEU A 637 -4.93 -13.33 14.38
N TYR A 638 -3.73 -12.83 14.03
CA TYR A 638 -2.98 -13.36 12.90
C TYR A 638 -2.49 -14.79 13.11
N ALA A 639 -2.05 -15.12 14.32
CA ALA A 639 -1.63 -16.47 14.67
C ALA A 639 -2.83 -17.45 14.64
N LEU A 640 -4.01 -17.03 15.11
CA LEU A 640 -5.25 -17.82 15.05
C LEU A 640 -5.74 -18.01 13.61
N LEU A 641 -5.68 -16.98 12.76
CA LEU A 641 -5.94 -17.11 11.33
C LEU A 641 -5.02 -18.18 10.73
N GLY A 642 -3.74 -18.16 11.08
CA GLY A 642 -2.79 -19.18 10.66
C GLY A 642 -3.11 -20.59 11.13
N LEU A 643 -3.46 -20.73 12.40
CA LEU A 643 -3.90 -22.00 12.98
C LEU A 643 -5.16 -22.52 12.27
N SER A 644 -6.13 -21.66 11.95
CA SER A 644 -7.36 -22.07 11.26
C SER A 644 -7.08 -22.64 9.87
N ILE A 645 -6.16 -22.03 9.11
CA ILE A 645 -5.72 -22.52 7.79
C ILE A 645 -5.06 -23.90 7.94
N TYR A 646 -4.22 -24.07 8.97
CA TYR A 646 -3.57 -25.34 9.29
C TYR A 646 -4.58 -26.44 9.64
N LEU A 647 -5.56 -26.15 10.51
CA LEU A 647 -6.65 -27.06 10.91
C LEU A 647 -7.52 -27.47 9.72
N VAL A 648 -7.90 -26.53 8.84
CA VAL A 648 -8.69 -26.81 7.63
C VAL A 648 -7.94 -27.75 6.67
N GLN A 649 -6.63 -27.60 6.55
CA GLN A 649 -5.81 -28.51 5.73
C GLN A 649 -5.69 -29.91 6.33
N TYR A 650 -5.82 -30.06 7.65
CA TYR A 650 -5.77 -31.33 8.36
C TYR A 650 -7.11 -32.07 8.36
N LYS A 651 -8.21 -31.42 8.76
CA LYS A 651 -9.55 -32.04 8.86
C LYS A 651 -10.00 -32.66 7.54
N LYS A 652 -9.72 -31.98 6.42
CA LYS A 652 -10.02 -32.49 5.05
C LYS A 652 -9.20 -33.72 4.62
N ARG A 653 -8.18 -34.14 5.38
CA ARG A 653 -7.39 -35.35 5.08
C ARG A 653 -7.61 -36.49 6.06
N VAL A 654 -8.19 -36.21 7.24
CA VAL A 654 -8.69 -37.26 8.13
C VAL A 654 -9.94 -37.94 7.55
N GLN A 655 -10.69 -37.25 6.67
CA GLN A 655 -11.84 -37.80 5.95
C GLN A 655 -11.50 -38.47 4.60
N LYS A 656 -10.22 -38.52 4.20
CA LYS A 656 -9.77 -39.11 2.92
C LYS A 656 -8.90 -40.36 3.08
N ASN A 657 -8.69 -40.76 4.33
CA ASN A 657 -8.16 -42.04 4.78
C ASN A 657 -9.17 -42.57 5.79
#